data_AF-A0A812IFH8-F1
#
_entry.id   AF-A0A812IFH8-F1
#
_cell.length_a   1.000
_cell.length_b   1.000
_cell.length_c   1.000
_cell.angle_alpha   90.00
_cell.angle_beta   90.00
_cell.angle_gamma   90.00
#
_symmetry.space_group_name_H-M   'P 1'
#
loop_
_entity.id
_entity.type
_entity.pdbx_description
1 polymer ?
#
loop_
_entity_poly.entity_id
_entity_poly.type
_entity_poly.pdbx_seq_one_letter_code
_entity_poly.pdbx_strand_id
1 'polypeptide(L)'
;MASRQSSHAAESCWGEFVACFDGERSFSGHSGTREPHPASLHLLLRGSDARLWESEEWLPLYRDWCDGKSFNALVKGAAFYEGPALVLIRTRDSVLGALSTSWVEGNGKFGGSMECFLFALQPAFRVCKSSTRTGNYVYFNLRNKHYPRGLGFGGRLGFCRLWLDADFEDCYVLESDATYAPGRLLASQGGLQTRFDVISVEVWGCGGLEAAKAQAAQRERLESAREQARKVDKSRLCESEFDKEMPGTHELWNASAPSRNKGSLCRVKIADLAKLFKSCILCTCKVPLPEPRSLHTLYAFYVFSHQDAPERTLGQPMMRFHNLMFTATSGADAEKARGYAGVQLSILPYRSFWKLIQPDKFCSNMEDVQAGRAKEANKLLTQKPIGSSDDDVNLYSHTINFETATDLPLRVNSTGVYILVFSNCGDFKDGEVSGSVIAKNSYGFLPGNEYYKMPFYGWLSIAYCALASVWMCLSLRYWRELFHIQYCIAAVILLGLVEAFLQWRFFMDWNESGLRGRFLFVLAILATVVKSIFSYMLVLVASLGWGVTRPYLDQATILKVQGLSFLYIVLDFVRESALSFRNSHSLSITFVMLCLLPVALLNGIIFYWIFTALSSLIEILAERKQVEKLILFQRLWKILVAALSLASLSLLYQLFDLSRSISQRWHYQWFFADGVSHILFCMVLAAIMFLWAPHTNSQRYAYKQVDDQEGESSKITDSKDVWADEGGLDEEEDDSFWASTHKSSNVKADILGGPTQAADGDND
;
A
#
# COMPACT_ATOMS: atom_id res chain seq x y z
N MET A 1 -3.27 38.34 43.70
CA MET A 1 -2.85 38.35 42.28
C MET A 1 -2.98 36.98 41.64
N ALA A 2 -2.41 35.90 42.20
CA ALA A 2 -2.51 34.53 41.65
C ALA A 2 -3.92 34.13 41.14
N SER A 3 -4.98 34.41 41.92
CA SER A 3 -6.38 34.13 41.56
C SER A 3 -6.96 34.90 40.35
N ARG A 4 -6.20 35.84 39.75
CA ARG A 4 -6.53 36.50 38.47
C ARG A 4 -5.68 36.01 37.29
N GLN A 5 -4.62 35.24 37.54
CA GLN A 5 -3.82 34.64 36.46
C GLN A 5 -4.37 33.27 36.07
N SER A 6 -4.77 32.44 37.05
CA SER A 6 -5.44 31.17 36.76
C SER A 6 -6.78 31.34 36.04
N SER A 7 -7.52 32.42 36.30
CA SER A 7 -8.78 32.70 35.58
C SER A 7 -8.57 32.94 34.08
N HIS A 8 -7.50 33.64 33.69
CA HIS A 8 -7.23 33.91 32.28
C HIS A 8 -6.66 32.68 31.53
N ALA A 9 -5.86 31.84 32.19
CA ALA A 9 -5.42 30.57 31.60
C ALA A 9 -6.61 29.61 31.35
N ALA A 10 -7.52 29.53 32.32
CA ALA A 10 -8.76 28.77 32.17
C ALA A 10 -9.65 29.32 31.03
N GLU A 11 -9.75 30.65 30.88
CA GLU A 11 -10.47 31.30 29.77
C GLU A 11 -9.82 31.04 28.41
N SER A 12 -8.49 30.99 28.28
CA SER A 12 -7.82 30.72 27.01
C SER A 12 -7.98 29.27 26.54
N CYS A 13 -7.77 28.27 27.41
CA CYS A 13 -8.00 26.87 27.04
C CYS A 13 -9.49 26.57 26.80
N TRP A 14 -10.39 27.27 27.49
CA TRP A 14 -11.83 27.22 27.21
C TRP A 14 -12.16 27.79 25.81
N GLY A 15 -11.50 28.87 25.41
CA GLY A 15 -11.60 29.44 24.07
C GLY A 15 -11.19 28.45 22.97
N GLU A 16 -10.05 27.77 23.11
CA GLU A 16 -9.61 26.75 22.14
C GLU A 16 -10.53 25.52 22.11
N PHE A 17 -10.97 25.05 23.28
CA PHE A 17 -11.90 23.93 23.39
C PHE A 17 -13.24 24.21 22.68
N VAL A 18 -13.82 25.41 22.89
CA VAL A 18 -15.07 25.81 22.22
C VAL A 18 -14.84 26.08 20.72
N ALA A 19 -13.73 26.71 20.33
CA ALA A 19 -13.40 26.93 18.91
C ALA A 19 -13.19 25.62 18.14
N CYS A 20 -12.62 24.58 18.77
CA CYS A 20 -12.57 23.23 18.18
C CYS A 20 -13.94 22.54 18.12
N PHE A 21 -14.91 22.94 18.94
CA PHE A 21 -16.24 22.33 19.00
C PHE A 21 -17.20 22.88 17.95
N ASP A 22 -17.13 24.20 17.69
CA ASP A 22 -17.95 24.91 16.68
C ASP A 22 -17.28 24.96 15.29
N GLY A 23 -16.06 24.43 15.16
CA GLY A 23 -15.28 24.41 13.92
C GLY A 23 -15.80 23.44 12.85
N GLU A 24 -16.19 23.99 11.70
CA GLU A 24 -16.40 23.30 10.41
C GLU A 24 -17.44 22.14 10.34
N ARG A 25 -18.72 22.47 10.53
CA ARG A 25 -19.72 22.11 9.49
C ARG A 25 -20.98 22.99 9.48
N SER A 26 -21.14 23.78 8.42
CA SER A 26 -22.35 24.53 8.12
C SER A 26 -23.47 23.60 7.64
N PHE A 27 -24.44 23.30 8.50
CA PHE A 27 -25.60 22.48 8.15
C PHE A 27 -26.76 23.35 7.65
N SER A 28 -26.92 23.44 6.33
CA SER A 28 -28.00 24.19 5.68
C SER A 28 -29.32 23.42 5.69
N GLY A 29 -30.13 23.53 6.76
CA GLY A 29 -31.47 22.92 6.74
C GLY A 29 -32.30 22.92 8.04
N HIS A 30 -33.00 24.03 8.30
CA HIS A 30 -34.27 24.14 9.04
C HIS A 30 -34.41 23.66 10.52
N SER A 31 -35.25 24.40 11.25
CA SER A 31 -35.92 24.03 12.53
C SER A 31 -35.05 23.72 13.77
N GLY A 32 -34.52 24.79 14.38
CA GLY A 32 -34.96 25.14 15.75
C GLY A 32 -34.63 24.20 16.92
N THR A 33 -33.37 23.82 17.11
CA THR A 33 -32.85 23.32 18.39
C THR A 33 -32.00 24.39 19.09
N ARG A 34 -32.07 24.49 20.41
CA ARG A 34 -31.36 25.53 21.18
C ARG A 34 -29.85 25.25 21.23
N GLU A 35 -29.08 26.29 20.94
CA GLU A 35 -27.62 26.35 21.19
C GLU A 35 -27.29 26.03 22.66
N PRO A 36 -26.17 25.34 22.93
CA PRO A 36 -25.76 25.04 24.30
C PRO A 36 -25.29 26.32 25.00
N HIS A 37 -26.04 26.81 26.00
CA HIS A 37 -25.66 28.00 26.75
C HIS A 37 -24.26 27.80 27.39
N PRO A 38 -23.23 28.61 27.06
CA PRO A 38 -21.85 28.37 27.49
C PRO A 38 -21.67 28.35 29.02
N ALA A 39 -22.53 29.07 29.74
CA ALA A 39 -22.60 29.05 31.21
C ALA A 39 -22.79 27.65 31.81
N SER A 40 -23.43 26.72 31.08
CA SER A 40 -23.75 25.36 31.57
C SER A 40 -22.49 24.51 31.75
N LEU A 41 -21.64 24.45 30.73
CA LEU A 41 -20.34 23.76 30.82
C LEU A 41 -19.40 24.49 31.78
N HIS A 42 -19.46 25.83 31.82
CA HIS A 42 -18.65 26.62 32.74
C HIS A 42 -19.02 26.38 34.22
N LEU A 43 -20.29 26.05 34.51
CA LEU A 43 -20.76 25.55 35.80
C LEU A 43 -20.30 24.12 36.10
N LEU A 44 -20.30 23.23 35.10
CA LEU A 44 -19.80 21.85 35.24
C LEU A 44 -18.36 21.81 35.73
N LEU A 45 -17.48 22.61 35.12
CA LEU A 45 -16.05 22.60 35.44
C LEU A 45 -15.76 23.22 36.82
N ARG A 46 -16.40 24.35 37.17
CA ARG A 46 -16.26 24.94 38.52
C ARG A 46 -16.93 24.13 39.62
N GLY A 47 -17.96 23.34 39.31
CA GLY A 47 -18.66 22.45 40.25
C GLY A 47 -18.07 21.03 40.37
N SER A 48 -16.97 20.75 39.66
CA SER A 48 -16.28 19.46 39.69
C SER A 48 -15.34 19.34 40.89
N ASP A 49 -15.48 18.27 41.66
CA ASP A 49 -14.63 18.03 42.83
C ASP A 49 -13.18 17.67 42.42
N ALA A 50 -13.02 17.21 41.17
CA ALA A 50 -11.75 16.95 40.46
C ALA A 50 -10.94 18.22 40.09
N ARG A 51 -11.43 19.42 40.46
CA ARG A 51 -10.76 20.72 40.25
C ARG A 51 -10.32 21.00 38.80
N LEU A 52 -11.13 20.64 37.81
CA LEU A 52 -10.83 20.78 36.36
C LEU A 52 -10.59 22.23 35.87
N TRP A 53 -10.69 23.22 36.76
CA TRP A 53 -10.41 24.64 36.52
C TRP A 53 -9.04 25.10 37.07
N GLU A 54 -8.33 24.25 37.83
CA GLU A 54 -6.95 24.48 38.29
C GLU A 54 -5.89 23.96 37.29
N SER A 55 -6.29 23.23 36.25
CA SER A 55 -5.40 22.69 35.21
C SER A 55 -4.99 23.77 34.19
N GLU A 56 -3.69 24.02 34.02
CA GLU A 56 -3.18 25.07 33.12
C GLU A 56 -3.32 24.75 31.62
N GLU A 57 -3.33 23.47 31.23
CA GLU A 57 -3.48 23.01 29.84
C GLU A 57 -4.32 21.71 29.77
N TRP A 58 -5.06 21.52 28.67
CA TRP A 58 -5.79 20.28 28.35
C TRP A 58 -5.21 19.62 27.09
N LEU A 59 -4.89 18.33 27.16
CA LEU A 59 -4.24 17.59 26.08
C LEU A 59 -5.26 16.68 25.33
N PRO A 60 -5.44 16.78 24.01
CA PRO A 60 -6.24 15.81 23.27
C PRO A 60 -5.55 14.44 23.26
N LEU A 61 -6.15 13.46 23.96
CA LEU A 61 -5.63 12.08 24.06
C LEU A 61 -6.14 11.20 22.91
N TYR A 62 -7.34 11.47 22.40
CA TYR A 62 -7.91 10.79 21.24
C TYR A 62 -8.98 11.66 20.57
N ARG A 63 -8.98 11.74 19.24
CA ARG A 63 -10.07 12.32 18.44
C ARG A 63 -10.34 11.44 17.24
N ASP A 64 -11.56 10.91 17.11
CA ASP A 64 -11.90 9.90 16.10
C ASP A 64 -11.68 10.34 14.64
N TRP A 65 -11.84 11.64 14.35
CA TRP A 65 -11.58 12.25 13.05
C TRP A 65 -10.08 12.43 12.71
N CYS A 66 -9.19 12.36 13.70
CA CYS A 66 -7.74 12.52 13.54
C CYS A 66 -6.99 11.20 13.68
N ASP A 67 -7.30 10.43 14.73
CA ASP A 67 -6.64 9.16 15.10
C ASP A 67 -7.31 7.92 14.46
N GLY A 68 -8.50 8.11 13.89
CA GLY A 68 -9.31 7.08 13.24
C GLY A 68 -10.32 6.44 14.19
N LYS A 69 -11.58 6.40 13.77
CA LYS A 69 -12.73 5.87 14.52
C LYS A 69 -12.62 4.35 14.78
N SER A 70 -11.91 3.98 15.84
CA SER A 70 -11.83 2.60 16.35
C SER A 70 -11.49 2.61 17.84
N PHE A 71 -12.06 1.68 18.61
CA PHE A 71 -11.74 1.59 20.05
C PHE A 71 -10.27 1.23 20.30
N ASN A 72 -9.62 0.54 19.35
CA ASN A 72 -8.16 0.34 19.36
C ASN A 72 -7.36 1.66 19.38
N ALA A 73 -7.79 2.65 18.61
CA ALA A 73 -7.14 3.97 18.58
C ALA A 73 -7.43 4.77 19.86
N LEU A 74 -8.68 4.76 20.34
CA LEU A 74 -9.06 5.35 21.62
C LEU A 74 -8.24 4.78 22.79
N VAL A 75 -8.14 3.45 22.87
CA VAL A 75 -7.34 2.76 23.89
C VAL A 75 -5.87 3.12 23.77
N LYS A 76 -5.31 3.16 22.55
CA LYS A 76 -3.92 3.59 22.34
C LYS A 76 -3.67 5.02 22.81
N GLY A 77 -4.61 5.93 22.57
CA GLY A 77 -4.53 7.36 22.92
C GLY A 77 -4.69 7.64 24.41
N ALA A 78 -5.68 7.01 25.06
CA ALA A 78 -6.01 7.28 26.46
C ALA A 78 -5.30 6.37 27.48
N ALA A 79 -4.90 5.14 27.13
CA ALA A 79 -4.31 4.21 28.10
C ALA A 79 -3.03 4.77 28.76
N PHE A 80 -2.84 4.39 30.02
CA PHE A 80 -1.74 4.85 30.90
C PHE A 80 -1.73 6.37 31.19
N TYR A 81 -2.85 7.08 30.96
CA TYR A 81 -3.01 8.44 31.49
C TYR A 81 -3.37 8.36 32.98
N GLU A 82 -2.54 8.99 33.82
CA GLU A 82 -2.66 8.93 35.30
C GLU A 82 -3.42 10.14 35.89
N GLY A 83 -3.99 11.01 35.04
CA GLY A 83 -4.83 12.14 35.43
C GLY A 83 -6.32 11.97 35.08
N PRO A 84 -7.18 12.91 35.51
CA PRO A 84 -8.57 12.97 35.04
C PRO A 84 -8.62 13.26 33.54
N ALA A 85 -9.47 12.55 32.79
CA ALA A 85 -9.74 12.85 31.39
C ALA A 85 -11.25 12.83 31.08
N LEU A 86 -11.66 13.80 30.27
CA LEU A 86 -13.02 14.05 29.83
C LEU A 86 -13.29 13.29 28.52
N VAL A 87 -14.27 12.40 28.53
CA VAL A 87 -14.79 11.71 27.35
C VAL A 87 -16.01 12.48 26.85
N LEU A 88 -16.05 12.75 25.55
CA LEU A 88 -17.14 13.44 24.86
C LEU A 88 -17.69 12.53 23.76
N ILE A 89 -19.01 12.39 23.73
CA ILE A 89 -19.73 11.47 22.84
C ILE A 89 -20.86 12.26 22.18
N ARG A 90 -20.72 12.55 20.89
CA ARG A 90 -21.75 13.22 20.09
C ARG A 90 -22.66 12.16 19.48
N THR A 91 -23.95 12.22 19.75
CA THR A 91 -24.98 11.36 19.15
C THR A 91 -25.82 12.18 18.15
N ARG A 92 -26.84 11.57 17.52
CA ARG A 92 -27.77 12.29 16.62
C ARG A 92 -28.57 13.38 17.34
N ASP A 93 -28.95 13.12 18.60
CA ASP A 93 -29.97 13.90 19.32
C ASP A 93 -29.41 14.62 20.57
N SER A 94 -28.15 14.38 20.92
CA SER A 94 -27.56 14.81 22.20
C SER A 94 -26.03 14.83 22.16
N VAL A 95 -25.43 15.57 23.09
CA VAL A 95 -24.01 15.47 23.43
C VAL A 95 -23.89 14.98 24.86
N LEU A 96 -23.31 13.80 25.01
CA LEU A 96 -23.04 13.13 26.28
C LEU A 96 -21.57 13.26 26.66
N GLY A 97 -21.25 13.09 27.93
CA GLY A 97 -19.87 12.95 28.36
C GLY A 97 -19.69 12.31 29.73
N ALA A 98 -18.44 11.99 30.03
CA ALA A 98 -18.02 11.32 31.26
C ALA A 98 -16.64 11.80 31.68
N LEU A 99 -16.40 12.02 32.97
CA LEU A 99 -15.04 12.14 33.50
C LEU A 99 -14.57 10.76 33.98
N SER A 100 -13.40 10.33 33.52
CA SER A 100 -12.68 9.16 34.02
C SER A 100 -11.38 9.56 34.70
N THR A 101 -11.11 9.01 35.88
CA THR A 101 -9.82 9.12 36.60
C THR A 101 -8.97 7.86 36.49
N SER A 102 -9.32 6.90 35.62
CA SER A 102 -8.50 5.70 35.41
C SER A 102 -8.59 5.16 33.98
N TRP A 103 -7.42 4.88 33.40
CA TRP A 103 -7.24 4.43 32.02
C TRP A 103 -6.36 3.17 31.93
N VAL A 104 -6.63 2.21 32.83
CA VAL A 104 -5.91 0.94 32.97
C VAL A 104 -6.88 -0.21 32.68
N GLU A 105 -6.48 -1.18 31.85
CA GLU A 105 -7.31 -2.35 31.52
C GLU A 105 -7.51 -3.25 32.76
N GLY A 106 -8.73 -3.25 33.32
CA GLY A 106 -9.02 -3.84 34.64
C GLY A 106 -9.17 -5.36 34.68
N ASN A 107 -8.96 -6.07 33.56
CA ASN A 107 -9.13 -7.53 33.43
C ASN A 107 -10.47 -8.05 34.02
N GLY A 108 -11.58 -7.37 33.70
CA GLY A 108 -12.93 -7.70 34.20
C GLY A 108 -13.36 -6.89 35.44
N LYS A 109 -12.44 -6.15 36.09
CA LYS A 109 -12.75 -5.27 37.22
C LYS A 109 -13.00 -3.82 36.75
N PHE A 110 -13.78 -3.09 37.53
CA PHE A 110 -13.91 -1.64 37.44
C PHE A 110 -12.76 -0.96 38.22
N GLY A 111 -12.47 0.30 37.87
CA GLY A 111 -11.56 1.20 38.56
C GLY A 111 -12.08 2.65 38.55
N GLY A 112 -11.20 3.61 38.82
CA GLY A 112 -11.55 5.03 38.98
C GLY A 112 -11.85 5.45 40.42
N SER A 113 -12.13 6.73 40.61
CA SER A 113 -12.38 7.38 41.91
C SER A 113 -13.78 8.01 41.97
N MET A 114 -14.14 8.57 43.13
CA MET A 114 -15.42 9.27 43.34
C MET A 114 -15.54 10.57 42.51
N GLU A 115 -14.42 11.06 41.98
CA GLU A 115 -14.35 12.25 41.11
C GLU A 115 -14.95 11.99 39.72
N CYS A 116 -15.11 10.73 39.31
CA CYS A 116 -15.83 10.38 38.09
C CYS A 116 -17.29 10.87 38.16
N PHE A 117 -17.79 11.44 37.06
CA PHE A 117 -19.19 11.84 36.89
C PHE A 117 -19.62 11.70 35.44
N LEU A 118 -20.92 11.55 35.22
CA LEU A 118 -21.53 11.53 33.88
C LEU A 118 -22.31 12.82 33.64
N PHE A 119 -22.43 13.25 32.40
CA PHE A 119 -23.20 14.44 32.05
C PHE A 119 -23.83 14.37 30.66
N ALA A 120 -24.83 15.22 30.45
CA ALA A 120 -25.41 15.54 29.15
C ALA A 120 -25.46 17.06 29.01
N LEU A 121 -25.17 17.58 27.80
CA LEU A 121 -25.18 19.02 27.52
C LEU A 121 -26.49 19.45 26.83
N GLN A 122 -27.04 18.58 25.97
CA GLN A 122 -28.28 18.78 25.22
C GLN A 122 -29.16 17.52 25.32
N PRO A 123 -30.49 17.61 25.22
CA PRO A 123 -31.30 18.83 25.11
C PRO A 123 -31.46 19.59 26.44
N ALA A 124 -31.06 18.99 27.57
CA ALA A 124 -31.07 19.62 28.88
C ALA A 124 -29.76 19.30 29.63
N PHE A 125 -29.07 20.34 30.08
CA PHE A 125 -27.83 20.19 30.85
C PHE A 125 -28.08 19.44 32.17
N ARG A 126 -27.30 18.38 32.42
CA ARG A 126 -27.43 17.54 33.62
C ARG A 126 -26.07 16.94 34.00
N VAL A 127 -25.79 16.87 35.30
CA VAL A 127 -24.61 16.17 35.87
C VAL A 127 -25.07 15.11 36.86
N CYS A 128 -24.60 13.88 36.67
CA CYS A 128 -24.79 12.74 37.56
C CYS A 128 -23.44 12.46 38.26
N LYS A 129 -23.22 13.06 39.44
CA LYS A 129 -22.05 12.74 40.29
C LYS A 129 -22.08 11.28 40.73
N SER A 130 -20.91 10.69 40.99
CA SER A 130 -20.82 9.32 41.52
C SER A 130 -21.20 9.21 43.00
N SER A 131 -21.29 7.97 43.48
CA SER A 131 -21.71 7.59 44.83
C SER A 131 -20.81 6.48 45.35
N THR A 132 -20.52 6.51 46.65
CA THR A 132 -19.57 5.62 47.34
C THR A 132 -20.02 4.16 47.44
N ARG A 133 -21.22 3.82 46.94
CA ARG A 133 -21.96 2.59 47.26
C ARG A 133 -21.42 1.32 46.60
N THR A 134 -20.76 1.42 45.44
CA THR A 134 -20.45 0.23 44.61
C THR A 134 -19.01 0.13 44.11
N GLY A 135 -18.21 1.21 44.15
CA GLY A 135 -16.84 1.24 43.60
C GLY A 135 -16.71 1.11 42.06
N ASN A 136 -17.77 0.70 41.36
CA ASN A 136 -17.80 0.42 39.92
C ASN A 136 -17.81 1.68 39.02
N TYR A 137 -16.89 2.63 39.21
CA TYR A 137 -16.95 3.92 38.49
C TYR A 137 -16.73 3.79 36.98
N VAL A 138 -15.62 3.16 36.57
CA VAL A 138 -15.22 3.02 35.15
C VAL A 138 -14.77 1.58 34.87
N TYR A 139 -15.20 1.01 33.75
CA TYR A 139 -14.77 -0.28 33.23
C TYR A 139 -14.08 -0.09 31.88
N PHE A 140 -12.94 -0.75 31.68
CA PHE A 140 -12.13 -0.60 30.48
C PHE A 140 -11.45 -1.93 30.13
N ASN A 141 -11.74 -2.45 28.93
CA ASN A 141 -11.15 -3.69 28.41
C ASN A 141 -11.07 -3.68 26.89
N LEU A 142 -9.91 -4.02 26.35
CA LEU A 142 -9.71 -4.29 24.91
C LEU A 142 -9.19 -5.70 24.66
N ARG A 143 -8.20 -6.15 25.45
CA ARG A 143 -7.41 -7.36 25.13
C ARG A 143 -8.05 -8.66 25.60
N ASN A 144 -8.79 -8.63 26.70
CA ASN A 144 -9.28 -9.86 27.32
C ASN A 144 -10.59 -10.32 26.67
N LYS A 145 -10.57 -11.47 26.01
CA LYS A 145 -11.73 -12.06 25.31
C LYS A 145 -12.80 -12.64 26.25
N HIS A 146 -12.50 -12.85 27.54
CA HIS A 146 -13.44 -13.44 28.50
C HIS A 146 -14.43 -12.42 29.09
N TYR A 147 -14.24 -11.13 28.82
CA TYR A 147 -15.10 -10.04 29.26
C TYR A 147 -15.49 -9.16 28.06
N PRO A 148 -16.62 -8.44 28.08
CA PRO A 148 -17.00 -7.58 26.96
C PRO A 148 -15.92 -6.53 26.69
N ARG A 149 -15.67 -6.26 25.40
CA ARG A 149 -14.70 -5.25 24.94
C ARG A 149 -15.42 -3.91 24.85
N GLY A 150 -14.86 -2.85 25.43
CA GLY A 150 -15.50 -1.53 25.43
C GLY A 150 -15.12 -0.68 26.64
N LEU A 151 -15.75 0.49 26.72
CA LEU A 151 -15.65 1.46 27.81
C LEU A 151 -17.03 1.60 28.46
N GLY A 152 -17.13 1.17 29.71
CA GLY A 152 -18.34 1.28 30.52
C GLY A 152 -18.15 2.25 31.68
N PHE A 153 -19.23 2.88 32.10
CA PHE A 153 -19.28 3.64 33.34
C PHE A 153 -20.43 3.12 34.20
N GLY A 154 -20.19 2.89 35.50
CA GLY A 154 -21.24 2.65 36.50
C GLY A 154 -21.93 1.30 36.43
N GLY A 155 -22.78 1.03 37.42
CA GLY A 155 -23.63 -0.17 37.47
C GLY A 155 -22.84 -1.48 37.59
N ARG A 156 -23.03 -2.38 36.62
CA ARG A 156 -22.42 -3.71 36.56
C ARG A 156 -22.19 -4.14 35.11
N LEU A 157 -21.30 -5.10 34.88
CA LEU A 157 -21.09 -5.68 33.54
C LEU A 157 -22.42 -6.16 32.91
N GLY A 158 -22.61 -5.82 31.63
CA GLY A 158 -23.87 -6.04 30.90
C GLY A 158 -24.99 -5.02 31.16
N PHE A 159 -24.85 -4.19 32.21
CA PHE A 159 -25.80 -3.12 32.58
C PHE A 159 -25.02 -1.89 33.10
N CYS A 160 -24.10 -1.39 32.26
CA CYS A 160 -23.32 -0.19 32.58
C CYS A 160 -24.18 1.07 32.37
N ARG A 161 -24.11 2.04 33.28
CA ARG A 161 -24.91 3.29 33.23
C ARG A 161 -24.79 4.02 31.90
N LEU A 162 -23.57 4.05 31.36
CA LEU A 162 -23.21 4.43 30.00
C LEU A 162 -22.27 3.34 29.47
N TRP A 163 -22.50 2.88 28.24
CA TRP A 163 -21.69 1.87 27.56
C TRP A 163 -21.33 2.31 26.14
N LEU A 164 -20.04 2.23 25.82
CA LEU A 164 -19.51 2.26 24.46
C LEU A 164 -18.93 0.88 24.14
N ASP A 165 -19.48 0.21 23.14
CA ASP A 165 -18.92 -1.02 22.61
C ASP A 165 -17.60 -0.78 21.85
N ALA A 166 -16.71 -1.78 21.79
CA ALA A 166 -15.42 -1.67 21.12
C ALA A 166 -15.50 -1.50 19.58
N ASP A 167 -16.59 -1.92 18.96
CA ASP A 167 -16.83 -1.69 17.53
C ASP A 167 -17.85 -0.53 17.31
N PHE A 168 -18.26 0.14 18.40
CA PHE A 168 -19.20 1.28 18.50
C PHE A 168 -20.65 1.03 18.04
N GLU A 169 -21.04 -0.22 17.76
CA GLU A 169 -22.39 -0.55 17.26
C GLU A 169 -23.45 -0.66 18.37
N ASP A 170 -23.17 -1.39 19.47
CA ASP A 170 -24.13 -1.58 20.57
C ASP A 170 -23.87 -0.63 21.75
N CYS A 171 -23.96 0.68 21.50
CA CYS A 171 -23.78 1.71 22.53
C CYS A 171 -25.12 2.05 23.23
N TYR A 172 -25.13 2.15 24.56
CA TYR A 172 -26.38 2.36 25.33
C TYR A 172 -26.22 3.15 26.64
N VAL A 173 -27.36 3.64 27.16
CA VAL A 173 -27.51 4.35 28.45
C VAL A 173 -28.67 3.73 29.25
N LEU A 174 -28.53 3.61 30.58
CA LEU A 174 -29.65 3.32 31.49
C LEU A 174 -30.15 4.58 32.20
N GLU A 175 -31.41 4.60 32.64
CA GLU A 175 -32.03 5.75 33.35
C GLU A 175 -31.48 5.97 34.78
N SER A 176 -31.09 4.89 35.45
CA SER A 176 -30.51 4.92 36.80
C SER A 176 -29.59 3.72 37.03
N ASP A 177 -28.62 3.88 37.93
CA ASP A 177 -27.75 2.82 38.42
C ASP A 177 -27.44 3.04 39.91
N ALA A 178 -26.57 2.21 40.49
CA ALA A 178 -26.18 2.30 41.91
C ALA A 178 -24.87 3.07 42.15
N THR A 179 -24.12 3.40 41.10
CA THR A 179 -22.84 4.12 41.14
C THR A 179 -22.99 5.60 40.88
N TYR A 180 -23.85 6.04 39.94
CA TYR A 180 -24.11 7.46 39.68
C TYR A 180 -25.49 7.91 40.14
N ALA A 181 -25.65 9.20 40.41
CA ALA A 181 -26.94 9.79 40.75
C ALA A 181 -27.98 9.52 39.63
N PRO A 182 -29.26 9.24 39.98
CA PRO A 182 -30.29 8.90 39.02
C PRO A 182 -30.67 10.09 38.13
N GLY A 183 -31.01 9.82 36.86
CA GLY A 183 -31.44 10.86 35.92
C GLY A 183 -31.15 10.51 34.47
N ARG A 184 -32.05 10.93 33.58
CA ARG A 184 -31.96 10.69 32.14
C ARG A 184 -30.87 11.54 31.49
N LEU A 185 -29.93 10.88 30.80
CA LEU A 185 -28.92 11.52 29.94
C LEU A 185 -29.40 11.63 28.49
N LEU A 186 -30.17 10.64 28.02
CA LEU A 186 -30.88 10.63 26.73
C LEU A 186 -32.41 10.61 26.94
N ALA A 187 -33.17 10.97 25.91
CA ALA A 187 -34.60 10.70 25.86
C ALA A 187 -34.85 9.19 25.68
N SER A 188 -35.70 8.59 26.51
CA SER A 188 -35.99 7.15 26.41
C SER A 188 -36.86 6.85 25.20
N GLN A 189 -36.43 5.87 24.39
CA GLN A 189 -37.17 5.35 23.24
C GLN A 189 -38.04 4.12 23.60
N GLY A 190 -38.15 3.78 24.89
CA GLY A 190 -38.83 2.59 25.39
C GLY A 190 -37.88 1.40 25.58
N GLY A 191 -37.71 0.98 26.83
CA GLY A 191 -36.79 -0.10 27.22
C GLY A 191 -35.88 0.28 28.39
N LEU A 192 -35.26 -0.73 29.02
CA LEU A 192 -34.36 -0.54 30.17
C LEU A 192 -33.01 0.09 29.76
N GLN A 193 -32.55 -0.22 28.55
CA GLN A 193 -31.38 0.36 27.90
C GLN A 193 -31.85 1.21 26.72
N THR A 194 -31.47 2.48 26.68
CA THR A 194 -31.67 3.37 25.53
C THR A 194 -30.40 3.31 24.68
N ARG A 195 -30.48 2.67 23.51
CA ARG A 195 -29.38 2.60 22.53
C ARG A 195 -29.19 3.94 21.81
N PHE A 196 -27.98 4.20 21.31
CA PHE A 196 -27.68 5.41 20.57
C PHE A 196 -26.54 5.23 19.56
N ASP A 197 -26.63 5.91 18.42
CA ASP A 197 -25.55 5.97 17.44
C ASP A 197 -24.46 6.94 17.90
N VAL A 198 -23.21 6.49 17.84
CA VAL A 198 -22.02 7.33 18.03
C VAL A 198 -21.70 8.07 16.73
N ILE A 199 -21.88 9.40 16.69
CA ILE A 199 -21.39 10.24 15.59
C ILE A 199 -19.88 10.44 15.74
N SER A 200 -19.44 11.05 16.84
CA SER A 200 -18.01 11.29 17.12
C SER A 200 -17.65 11.04 18.57
N VAL A 201 -16.38 10.68 18.83
CA VAL A 201 -15.83 10.47 20.18
C VAL A 201 -14.50 11.19 20.32
N GLU A 202 -14.35 11.94 21.41
CA GLU A 202 -13.10 12.58 21.79
C GLU A 202 -12.77 12.29 23.26
N VAL A 203 -11.47 12.27 23.58
CA VAL A 203 -10.95 12.14 24.95
C VAL A 203 -9.90 13.23 25.18
N TRP A 204 -10.12 14.05 26.21
CA TRP A 204 -9.28 15.19 26.57
C TRP A 204 -8.71 15.01 27.98
N GLY A 205 -7.39 14.98 28.12
CA GLY A 205 -6.69 14.82 29.40
C GLY A 205 -6.54 16.16 30.13
N CYS A 206 -7.08 16.24 31.35
CA CYS A 206 -7.13 17.44 32.19
C CYS A 206 -6.10 17.40 33.34
N GLY A 207 -5.22 16.39 33.38
CA GLY A 207 -4.16 16.23 34.39
C GLY A 207 -2.86 17.01 34.10
N GLY A 208 -2.86 17.90 33.10
CA GLY A 208 -1.73 18.75 32.74
C GLY A 208 -0.48 17.99 32.23
N LEU A 209 0.64 18.72 32.19
CA LEU A 209 1.87 18.28 31.56
C LEU A 209 2.57 17.10 32.29
N GLU A 210 2.47 17.02 33.62
CA GLU A 210 3.09 15.92 34.38
C GLU A 210 2.40 14.57 34.12
N ALA A 211 1.06 14.54 34.02
CA ALA A 211 0.34 13.33 33.62
C ALA A 211 0.70 12.89 32.19
N ALA A 212 0.96 13.84 31.28
CA ALA A 212 1.43 13.55 29.92
C ALA A 212 2.86 12.97 29.91
N LYS A 213 3.78 13.52 30.72
CA LYS A 213 5.14 12.98 30.91
C LYS A 213 5.12 11.56 31.48
N ALA A 214 4.29 11.31 32.50
CA ALA A 214 4.11 9.98 33.10
C ALA A 214 3.61 8.96 32.06
N GLN A 215 2.56 9.31 31.29
CA GLN A 215 2.04 8.48 30.22
C GLN A 215 3.11 8.18 29.14
N ALA A 216 3.92 9.17 28.74
CA ALA A 216 4.99 8.99 27.77
C ALA A 216 6.08 8.02 28.27
N ALA A 217 6.57 8.20 29.49
CA ALA A 217 7.57 7.31 30.11
C ALA A 217 7.05 5.87 30.26
N GLN A 218 5.77 5.69 30.60
CA GLN A 218 5.17 4.36 30.71
C GLN A 218 4.97 3.67 29.35
N ARG A 219 4.70 4.43 28.28
CA ARG A 219 4.69 3.93 26.90
C ARG A 219 6.09 3.46 26.46
N GLU A 220 7.14 4.24 26.72
CA GLU A 220 8.52 3.86 26.38
C GLU A 220 8.97 2.56 27.09
N ARG A 221 8.64 2.42 28.38
CA ARG A 221 8.86 1.16 29.14
C ARG A 221 8.12 -0.03 28.52
N LEU A 222 6.89 0.16 28.05
CA LEU A 222 6.12 -0.91 27.41
C LEU A 222 6.67 -1.27 26.01
N GLU A 223 7.12 -0.28 25.22
CA GLU A 223 7.69 -0.54 23.90
C GLU A 223 9.07 -1.19 23.96
N SER A 224 9.93 -0.75 24.89
CA SER A 224 11.24 -1.39 25.14
C SER A 224 11.09 -2.83 25.65
N ALA A 225 10.14 -3.11 26.56
CA ALA A 225 9.81 -4.47 26.98
C ALA A 225 9.29 -5.34 25.82
N ARG A 226 8.47 -4.79 24.92
CA ARG A 226 8.01 -5.50 23.70
C ARG A 226 9.13 -5.75 22.69
N GLU A 227 10.12 -4.86 22.61
CA GLU A 227 11.30 -5.10 21.78
C GLU A 227 12.26 -6.14 22.40
N GLN A 228 12.38 -6.19 23.73
CA GLN A 228 13.08 -7.26 24.44
C GLN A 228 12.41 -8.62 24.22
N ALA A 229 11.09 -8.72 24.39
CA ALA A 229 10.33 -9.95 24.12
C ALA A 229 10.56 -10.46 22.68
N ARG A 230 10.48 -9.57 21.68
CA ARG A 230 10.77 -9.88 20.27
C ARG A 230 12.21 -10.35 20.02
N LYS A 231 13.18 -9.94 20.84
CA LYS A 231 14.57 -10.43 20.75
C LYS A 231 14.70 -11.83 21.34
N VAL A 232 14.02 -12.11 22.47
CA VAL A 232 14.01 -13.43 23.13
C VAL A 232 13.25 -14.48 22.31
N ASP A 233 12.10 -14.13 21.71
CA ASP A 233 11.43 -15.02 20.76
C ASP A 233 12.30 -15.29 19.54
N LYS A 234 13.05 -14.28 19.05
CA LYS A 234 13.93 -14.46 17.90
C LYS A 234 15.16 -15.31 18.21
N SER A 235 15.74 -15.23 19.42
CA SER A 235 16.82 -16.15 19.81
C SER A 235 16.29 -17.58 19.99
N ARG A 236 15.11 -17.77 20.59
CA ARG A 236 14.46 -19.09 20.66
C ARG A 236 14.20 -19.71 19.28
N LEU A 237 13.79 -18.90 18.30
CA LEU A 237 13.65 -19.31 16.89
C LEU A 237 14.98 -19.58 16.17
N CYS A 238 16.13 -19.24 16.75
CA CYS A 238 17.46 -19.60 16.23
C CYS A 238 18.07 -20.80 16.97
N GLU A 239 17.67 -21.07 18.21
CA GLU A 239 18.18 -22.20 19.01
C GLU A 239 17.52 -23.54 18.66
N SER A 240 16.42 -23.55 17.91
CA SER A 240 15.78 -24.75 17.38
C SER A 240 15.97 -24.89 15.85
N GLU A 241 16.62 -25.99 15.45
CA GLU A 241 16.37 -26.69 14.18
C GLU A 241 16.96 -26.11 12.86
N PHE A 242 18.10 -25.38 12.87
CA PHE A 242 18.82 -25.13 11.59
C PHE A 242 20.37 -25.12 11.60
N ASP A 243 21.05 -24.76 12.70
CA ASP A 243 22.52 -24.64 12.71
C ASP A 243 23.25 -25.95 13.07
N LYS A 244 23.17 -26.94 12.17
CA LYS A 244 23.97 -28.19 12.25
C LYS A 244 24.48 -28.70 10.89
N GLU A 245 25.15 -27.84 10.11
CA GLU A 245 26.20 -28.33 9.19
C GLU A 245 27.20 -27.24 8.74
N MET A 246 28.43 -27.68 8.43
CA MET A 246 29.56 -26.95 7.82
C MET A 246 30.12 -25.67 8.51
N PRO A 247 31.27 -25.77 9.21
CA PRO A 247 32.06 -24.62 9.66
C PRO A 247 33.13 -24.19 8.64
N GLY A 248 33.55 -22.92 8.67
CA GLY A 248 34.86 -22.52 8.13
C GLY A 248 34.98 -21.10 7.57
N THR A 249 36.11 -20.45 7.89
CA THR A 249 36.63 -19.14 7.41
C THR A 249 36.21 -17.86 8.14
N HIS A 250 36.61 -17.78 9.42
CA HIS A 250 36.76 -16.51 10.13
C HIS A 250 38.20 -16.37 10.64
N GLU A 251 39.08 -15.68 9.89
CA GLU A 251 40.27 -14.96 10.38
C GLU A 251 41.10 -14.38 9.23
N LEU A 252 41.21 -13.05 9.19
CA LEU A 252 42.46 -12.29 8.94
C LEU A 252 42.17 -10.78 8.99
N TRP A 253 43.19 -10.00 9.39
CA TRP A 253 43.21 -8.53 9.44
C TRP A 253 42.21 -7.82 10.37
N ASN A 254 42.55 -7.83 11.66
CA ASN A 254 42.05 -6.87 12.64
C ASN A 254 43.25 -6.18 13.33
N ALA A 255 43.64 -4.99 12.87
CA ALA A 255 44.75 -4.20 13.43
C ALA A 255 44.56 -2.69 13.17
N SER A 256 45.07 -1.86 14.09
CA SER A 256 45.06 -0.38 14.08
C SER A 256 43.72 0.31 13.81
N ALA A 257 42.96 0.57 14.87
CA ALA A 257 42.08 1.75 14.94
C ALA A 257 42.89 2.99 15.38
N PRO A 258 42.39 4.22 15.14
CA PRO A 258 41.74 4.88 16.28
C PRO A 258 40.37 5.52 15.99
N SER A 259 39.58 5.61 17.06
CA SER A 259 38.45 6.54 17.30
C SER A 259 37.37 6.75 16.22
N ARG A 260 36.21 6.12 16.47
CA ARG A 260 34.85 6.67 16.24
C ARG A 260 34.55 7.33 14.88
N ASN A 261 34.02 6.52 13.96
CA ASN A 261 32.73 6.86 13.34
C ASN A 261 31.93 5.59 13.01
N LYS A 262 30.76 5.40 13.63
CA LYS A 262 29.89 4.24 13.34
C LYS A 262 28.95 4.59 12.19
N GLY A 263 29.39 4.33 10.96
CA GLY A 263 28.53 4.40 9.78
C GLY A 263 27.26 3.55 9.98
N SER A 264 26.10 4.15 9.76
CA SER A 264 24.80 3.52 9.97
C SER A 264 24.48 2.54 8.83
N LEU A 265 24.80 1.26 9.04
CA LEU A 265 24.38 0.19 8.12
C LEU A 265 22.85 0.26 7.93
N CYS A 266 22.40 0.58 6.72
CA CYS A 266 21.02 1.02 6.48
C CYS A 266 20.01 -0.13 6.59
N ARG A 267 19.53 -0.38 7.82
CA ARG A 267 18.44 -1.32 8.10
C ARG A 267 17.13 -0.75 7.56
N VAL A 268 16.79 -1.10 6.33
CA VAL A 268 15.45 -0.93 5.75
C VAL A 268 14.42 -1.53 6.73
N LYS A 269 13.50 -0.71 7.25
CA LYS A 269 12.45 -1.16 8.15
C LYS A 269 11.17 -1.40 7.36
N ILE A 270 10.32 -2.32 7.81
CA ILE A 270 8.96 -2.51 7.28
C ILE A 270 8.13 -1.20 7.38
N ALA A 271 8.50 -0.30 8.30
CA ALA A 271 7.96 1.05 8.39
C ALA A 271 8.18 1.91 7.13
N ASP A 272 9.19 1.62 6.29
CA ASP A 272 9.48 2.39 5.09
C ASP A 272 8.52 2.05 3.93
N LEU A 273 8.05 0.79 3.86
CA LEU A 273 6.88 0.42 3.04
C LEU A 273 5.61 1.16 3.50
N ALA A 274 5.40 1.31 4.81
CA ALA A 274 4.25 2.05 5.33
C ALA A 274 4.32 3.58 5.06
N LYS A 275 5.51 4.15 4.82
CA LYS A 275 5.66 5.55 4.41
C LYS A 275 5.19 5.77 2.97
N LEU A 276 5.50 4.85 2.05
CA LEU A 276 5.05 4.91 0.65
C LEU A 276 3.52 4.98 0.51
N PHE A 277 2.78 4.32 1.40
CA PHE A 277 1.31 4.37 1.43
C PHE A 277 0.72 5.54 2.24
N LYS A 278 1.52 6.26 3.05
CA LYS A 278 1.06 7.43 3.83
C LYS A 278 1.30 8.78 3.15
N SER A 279 2.41 8.93 2.42
CA SER A 279 2.92 10.24 2.01
C SER A 279 2.37 10.77 0.69
N CYS A 280 1.05 11.06 0.61
CA CYS A 280 0.54 12.05 -0.36
C CYS A 280 -0.86 12.65 -0.01
N ILE A 281 -1.21 12.73 1.27
CA ILE A 281 -2.34 13.57 1.74
C ILE A 281 -1.95 15.06 1.58
N LEU A 282 -2.92 15.98 1.49
CA LEU A 282 -2.62 17.42 1.40
C LEU A 282 -1.92 17.90 2.67
N CYS A 283 -0.59 17.96 2.59
CA CYS A 283 0.24 18.82 3.40
C CYS A 283 1.02 19.72 2.44
N THR A 284 1.12 21.01 2.75
CA THR A 284 2.29 21.79 2.36
C THR A 284 3.49 21.08 2.98
N CYS A 285 4.30 20.38 2.18
CA CYS A 285 5.42 19.59 2.67
C CYS A 285 6.46 20.49 3.32
N LYS A 286 6.34 20.67 4.64
CA LYS A 286 7.35 21.31 5.47
C LYS A 286 8.60 20.46 5.45
N VAL A 287 9.67 20.99 4.88
CA VAL A 287 10.99 20.37 4.87
C VAL A 287 11.78 21.00 6.02
N PRO A 288 12.28 20.21 7.00
CA PRO A 288 13.14 20.76 8.04
C PRO A 288 14.42 21.32 7.41
N LEU A 289 14.95 22.39 7.99
CA LEU A 289 16.14 23.05 7.45
C LEU A 289 17.35 22.09 7.48
N PRO A 290 18.14 22.00 6.39
CA PRO A 290 19.39 21.24 6.39
C PRO A 290 20.39 21.75 7.44
N GLU A 291 21.33 20.91 7.86
CA GLU A 291 22.38 21.33 8.79
C GLU A 291 23.19 22.52 8.24
N PRO A 292 23.71 23.42 9.10
CA PRO A 292 24.63 24.47 8.69
C PRO A 292 25.77 23.99 7.82
N ARG A 293 26.04 24.74 6.74
CA ARG A 293 27.09 24.46 5.76
C ARG A 293 26.91 23.07 5.14
N SER A 294 25.67 22.77 4.72
CA SER A 294 25.30 21.56 3.99
C SER A 294 24.62 21.86 2.65
N LEU A 295 24.65 20.86 1.76
CA LEU A 295 24.12 20.93 0.40
C LEU A 295 23.34 19.64 0.09
N HIS A 296 22.03 19.78 -0.13
CA HIS A 296 21.14 18.63 -0.36
C HIS A 296 20.45 18.73 -1.72
N THR A 297 20.52 17.65 -2.51
CA THR A 297 19.74 17.50 -3.74
C THR A 297 18.35 16.96 -3.40
N LEU A 298 17.30 17.75 -3.64
CA LEU A 298 15.92 17.39 -3.31
C LEU A 298 15.23 16.61 -4.44
N TYR A 299 15.37 17.09 -5.68
CA TYR A 299 14.57 16.59 -6.80
C TYR A 299 15.26 16.78 -8.16
N ALA A 300 14.79 16.06 -9.18
CA ALA A 300 15.26 16.16 -10.55
C ALA A 300 14.06 16.36 -11.51
N PHE A 301 13.99 17.52 -12.15
CA PHE A 301 13.01 17.86 -13.18
C PHE A 301 13.53 17.49 -14.57
N TYR A 302 12.69 16.83 -15.38
CA TYR A 302 12.98 16.51 -16.78
C TYR A 302 12.21 17.49 -17.66
N VAL A 303 12.92 18.42 -18.30
CA VAL A 303 12.32 19.58 -18.98
C VAL A 303 12.88 19.74 -20.39
N PHE A 304 11.99 19.98 -21.34
CA PHE A 304 12.32 20.32 -22.72
C PHE A 304 12.39 21.84 -22.89
N SER A 305 13.30 22.32 -23.75
CA SER A 305 13.24 23.66 -24.31
C SER A 305 11.98 23.82 -25.16
N HIS A 306 11.58 25.06 -25.46
CA HIS A 306 10.45 25.29 -26.37
C HIS A 306 10.71 24.74 -27.78
N GLN A 307 11.97 24.65 -28.21
CA GLN A 307 12.34 24.15 -29.53
C GLN A 307 12.32 22.62 -29.60
N ASP A 308 12.81 21.92 -28.57
CA ASP A 308 12.91 20.45 -28.57
C ASP A 308 11.65 19.75 -28.04
N ALA A 309 10.70 20.51 -27.47
CA ALA A 309 9.45 19.96 -26.96
C ALA A 309 8.64 19.25 -28.09
N PRO A 310 8.20 18.00 -27.90
CA PRO A 310 7.47 17.24 -28.93
C PRO A 310 6.14 17.89 -29.34
N GLU A 311 5.52 18.62 -28.42
CA GLU A 311 4.34 19.44 -28.65
C GLU A 311 4.54 20.82 -27.98
N ARG A 312 4.03 21.88 -28.60
CA ARG A 312 4.30 23.29 -28.24
C ARG A 312 3.03 24.12 -27.96
N THR A 313 1.89 23.46 -27.78
CA THR A 313 0.54 24.05 -27.73
C THR A 313 0.26 24.92 -26.51
N LEU A 314 0.94 24.69 -25.38
CA LEU A 314 0.65 25.31 -24.09
C LEU A 314 1.71 26.34 -23.63
N GLY A 315 2.48 26.89 -24.58
CA GLY A 315 3.38 28.04 -24.41
C GLY A 315 4.86 27.68 -24.22
N GLN A 316 5.62 28.61 -23.64
CA GLN A 316 7.02 28.37 -23.28
C GLN A 316 7.13 27.50 -22.02
N PRO A 317 8.17 26.65 -21.91
CA PRO A 317 8.44 25.91 -20.69
C PRO A 317 8.88 26.88 -19.58
N MET A 318 8.31 26.71 -18.40
CA MET A 318 8.62 27.56 -17.25
C MET A 318 8.80 26.74 -15.97
N MET A 319 9.68 27.20 -15.10
CA MET A 319 9.66 26.81 -13.69
C MET A 319 9.28 28.03 -12.84
N ARG A 320 8.70 27.85 -11.67
CA ARG A 320 8.57 28.91 -10.66
C ARG A 320 8.64 28.32 -9.26
N PHE A 321 9.24 29.10 -8.36
CA PHE A 321 8.97 28.97 -6.94
C PHE A 321 7.62 29.61 -6.65
N HIS A 322 6.82 29.01 -5.76
CA HIS A 322 5.49 29.50 -5.44
C HIS A 322 5.15 29.25 -3.97
N ASN A 323 4.73 30.31 -3.27
CA ASN A 323 4.45 30.35 -1.83
C ASN A 323 5.58 29.76 -0.96
N LEU A 324 6.85 30.08 -1.27
CA LEU A 324 7.95 29.79 -0.34
C LEU A 324 7.78 30.64 0.92
N MET A 325 7.72 29.98 2.08
CA MET A 325 7.62 30.59 3.40
C MET A 325 8.50 29.83 4.40
N PHE A 326 9.31 30.56 5.16
CA PHE A 326 10.09 30.03 6.27
C PHE A 326 9.30 30.14 7.58
N THR A 327 9.25 29.06 8.38
CA THR A 327 8.71 29.08 9.75
C THR A 327 9.75 28.59 10.74
N ALA A 328 10.20 29.46 11.65
CA ALA A 328 11.09 29.07 12.75
C ALA A 328 10.36 28.15 13.75
N THR A 329 11.06 27.15 14.31
CA THR A 329 10.47 26.17 15.24
C THR A 329 10.33 26.71 16.67
N SER A 330 10.94 27.86 16.96
CA SER A 330 11.02 28.51 18.27
C SER A 330 10.65 29.99 18.17
N GLY A 331 9.78 30.47 19.07
CA GLY A 331 9.38 31.88 19.13
C GLY A 331 10.53 32.83 19.47
N ALA A 332 11.53 32.38 20.23
CA ALA A 332 12.71 33.18 20.61
C ALA A 332 13.70 33.38 19.44
N ASP A 333 13.56 32.59 18.37
CA ASP A 333 14.46 32.60 17.23
C ASP A 333 13.84 33.25 15.98
N ALA A 334 12.56 33.61 16.05
CA ALA A 334 11.84 34.30 14.99
C ALA A 334 12.48 35.64 14.59
N GLU A 335 13.05 36.41 15.54
CA GLU A 335 13.75 37.66 15.21
C GLU A 335 15.11 37.43 14.54
N LYS A 336 15.89 36.43 15.00
CA LYS A 336 17.15 36.05 14.35
C LYS A 336 16.91 35.56 12.92
N ALA A 337 15.83 34.80 12.73
CA ALA A 337 15.48 34.20 11.45
C ALA A 337 14.98 35.25 10.43
N ARG A 338 14.31 36.34 10.86
CA ARG A 338 13.85 37.43 9.96
C ARG A 338 14.97 38.06 9.13
N GLY A 339 16.21 38.09 9.63
CA GLY A 339 17.39 38.59 8.90
C GLY A 339 18.24 37.52 8.21
N TYR A 340 17.82 36.25 8.19
CA TYR A 340 18.69 35.12 7.87
C TYR A 340 18.72 34.76 6.36
N ALA A 341 19.52 35.49 5.59
CA ALA A 341 19.69 35.29 4.15
C ALA A 341 20.60 34.10 3.73
N GLY A 342 20.99 33.22 4.68
CA GLY A 342 21.88 32.08 4.44
C GLY A 342 21.21 30.83 3.82
N VAL A 343 19.89 30.89 3.61
CA VAL A 343 19.06 29.81 3.06
C VAL A 343 18.80 30.06 1.59
N GLN A 344 19.23 29.16 0.71
CA GLN A 344 18.95 29.26 -0.72
C GLN A 344 18.45 27.97 -1.33
N LEU A 345 17.51 28.10 -2.26
CA LEU A 345 16.95 27.03 -3.06
C LEU A 345 17.30 27.33 -4.52
N SER A 346 18.09 26.46 -5.14
CA SER A 346 18.69 26.69 -6.45
C SER A 346 18.33 25.60 -7.44
N ILE A 347 18.03 25.99 -8.69
CA ILE A 347 17.80 25.08 -9.81
C ILE A 347 18.95 25.25 -10.81
N LEU A 348 19.55 24.14 -11.26
CA LEU A 348 20.61 24.15 -12.28
C LEU A 348 20.66 22.84 -13.09
N PRO A 349 21.27 22.84 -14.30
CA PRO A 349 21.40 21.62 -15.11
C PRO A 349 22.33 20.59 -14.47
N TYR A 350 21.91 19.32 -14.45
CA TYR A 350 22.71 18.20 -13.92
C TYR A 350 24.07 18.06 -14.62
N ARG A 351 24.15 18.35 -15.92
CA ARG A 351 25.41 18.36 -16.70
C ARG A 351 26.41 19.42 -16.23
N SER A 352 25.94 20.46 -15.53
CA SER A 352 26.74 21.60 -15.07
C SER A 352 27.02 21.56 -13.57
N PHE A 353 26.23 20.83 -12.76
CA PHE A 353 26.37 20.75 -11.30
C PHE A 353 27.82 20.56 -10.83
N TRP A 354 28.47 19.47 -11.24
CA TRP A 354 29.87 19.16 -10.87
C TRP A 354 30.93 20.07 -11.52
N LYS A 355 30.54 20.99 -12.42
CA LYS A 355 31.43 22.02 -12.99
C LYS A 355 31.27 23.37 -12.29
N LEU A 356 30.12 23.61 -11.66
CA LEU A 356 29.75 24.89 -11.05
C LEU A 356 29.90 24.86 -9.53
N ILE A 357 29.67 23.72 -8.89
CA ILE A 357 29.67 23.59 -7.43
C ILE A 357 30.77 22.60 -7.04
N GLN A 358 31.76 23.08 -6.29
CA GLN A 358 32.76 22.21 -5.65
C GLN A 358 32.22 21.74 -4.29
N PRO A 359 32.21 20.42 -4.00
CA PRO A 359 31.65 19.90 -2.75
C PRO A 359 32.45 20.36 -1.51
N ASP A 360 33.73 20.67 -1.66
CA ASP A 360 34.61 21.08 -0.56
C ASP A 360 34.55 22.59 -0.27
N LYS A 361 34.06 23.41 -1.23
CA LYS A 361 33.88 24.86 -1.06
C LYS A 361 32.69 25.40 -1.88
N PHE A 362 31.47 25.14 -1.40
CA PHE A 362 30.23 25.64 -1.99
C PHE A 362 29.60 26.84 -1.26
N CYS A 363 30.15 27.31 -0.14
CA CYS A 363 29.68 28.52 0.54
C CYS A 363 30.67 29.68 0.35
N SER A 364 30.15 30.90 0.15
CA SER A 364 30.95 32.12 -0.04
C SER A 364 31.43 32.74 1.27
N ASN A 365 32.74 32.97 1.40
CA ASN A 365 33.30 33.73 2.51
C ASN A 365 33.46 35.22 2.15
N MET A 366 33.76 36.08 3.14
CA MET A 366 34.05 37.50 2.88
C MET A 366 35.21 37.71 1.90
N GLU A 367 36.21 36.83 1.90
CA GLU A 367 37.31 36.79 0.91
C GLU A 367 36.79 36.61 -0.53
N ASP A 368 35.73 35.80 -0.72
CA ASP A 368 35.15 35.57 -2.05
C ASP A 368 34.32 36.76 -2.53
N VAL A 369 33.76 37.55 -1.60
CA VAL A 369 33.12 38.85 -1.91
C VAL A 369 34.18 39.88 -2.30
N GLN A 370 35.27 40.00 -1.53
CA GLN A 370 36.40 40.89 -1.83
C GLN A 370 37.09 40.53 -3.16
N ALA A 371 37.17 39.24 -3.49
CA ALA A 371 37.67 38.76 -4.78
C ALA A 371 36.66 38.85 -5.94
N GLY A 372 35.48 39.46 -5.73
CA GLY A 372 34.43 39.60 -6.76
C GLY A 372 33.78 38.30 -7.23
N ARG A 373 34.00 37.18 -6.51
CA ARG A 373 33.46 35.85 -6.84
C ARG A 373 32.04 35.63 -6.31
N ALA A 374 31.63 36.39 -5.28
CA ALA A 374 30.29 36.37 -4.71
C ALA A 374 29.77 37.79 -4.49
N LYS A 375 28.43 37.99 -4.55
CA LYS A 375 27.78 39.28 -4.25
C LYS A 375 27.72 39.55 -2.73
N GLU A 376 27.54 38.49 -1.95
CA GLU A 376 27.37 38.49 -0.49
C GLU A 376 28.03 37.22 0.10
N ALA A 377 28.36 37.25 1.39
CA ALA A 377 28.86 36.09 2.13
C ALA A 377 27.70 35.15 2.55
N ASN A 378 28.06 33.92 2.96
CA ASN A 378 27.14 32.88 3.44
C ASN A 378 26.07 32.45 2.42
N LYS A 379 26.35 32.59 1.12
CA LYS A 379 25.50 32.15 -0.01
C LYS A 379 26.18 31.06 -0.83
N LEU A 380 25.44 30.43 -1.75
CA LEU A 380 25.96 29.40 -2.64
C LEU A 380 27.01 29.98 -3.60
N LEU A 381 28.25 29.54 -3.46
CA LEU A 381 29.39 29.91 -4.31
C LEU A 381 29.40 29.03 -5.57
N THR A 382 29.51 29.65 -6.75
CA THR A 382 29.52 28.92 -8.03
C THR A 382 30.66 29.35 -8.95
N GLN A 383 31.29 28.39 -9.61
CA GLN A 383 32.46 28.55 -10.48
C GLN A 383 32.08 28.98 -11.91
N LYS A 384 31.38 30.11 -12.02
CA LYS A 384 31.05 30.73 -13.30
C LYS A 384 32.19 31.65 -13.80
N PRO A 385 32.40 31.82 -15.12
CA PRO A 385 33.42 32.72 -15.64
C PRO A 385 33.13 34.18 -15.24
N ILE A 386 34.19 34.92 -14.92
CA ILE A 386 34.11 36.30 -14.42
C ILE A 386 33.38 37.18 -15.44
N GLY A 387 32.28 37.81 -15.03
CA GLY A 387 31.41 38.65 -15.88
C GLY A 387 30.13 37.99 -16.37
N SER A 388 29.92 36.68 -16.19
CA SER A 388 28.68 36.01 -16.58
C SER A 388 27.52 36.21 -15.61
N SER A 389 26.29 36.34 -16.14
CA SER A 389 25.05 36.26 -15.35
C SER A 389 24.82 34.83 -14.87
N ASP A 390 23.93 34.69 -13.89
CA ASP A 390 23.46 33.38 -13.42
C ASP A 390 22.58 32.73 -14.52
N ASP A 391 21.84 33.53 -15.30
CA ASP A 391 21.02 33.11 -16.44
C ASP A 391 21.81 32.45 -17.58
N ASP A 392 23.00 32.96 -17.90
CA ASP A 392 23.87 32.43 -18.98
C ASP A 392 24.23 30.96 -18.74
N VAL A 393 24.33 30.60 -17.46
CA VAL A 393 24.69 29.29 -16.94
C VAL A 393 23.44 28.39 -16.77
N ASN A 394 22.23 28.96 -16.94
CA ASN A 394 20.95 28.39 -16.51
C ASN A 394 20.94 28.05 -15.00
N LEU A 395 21.65 28.85 -14.18
CA LEU A 395 21.68 28.77 -12.73
C LEU A 395 20.65 29.74 -12.16
N TYR A 396 19.75 29.21 -11.34
CA TYR A 396 18.61 29.98 -10.87
C TYR A 396 18.43 29.79 -9.36
N SER A 397 19.04 30.67 -8.58
CA SER A 397 19.01 30.66 -7.12
C SER A 397 17.97 31.63 -6.57
N HIS A 398 17.18 31.17 -5.60
CA HIS A 398 16.27 32.00 -4.83
C HIS A 398 16.68 31.96 -3.35
N THR A 399 16.74 33.13 -2.70
CA THR A 399 17.04 33.25 -1.27
C THR A 399 15.72 33.22 -0.51
N ILE A 400 15.58 32.34 0.47
CA ILE A 400 14.32 32.17 1.19
C ILE A 400 14.25 33.20 2.32
N ASN A 401 13.51 34.27 2.08
CA ASN A 401 13.23 35.32 3.07
C ASN A 401 11.97 34.98 3.89
N PHE A 402 11.67 35.81 4.91
CA PHE A 402 10.41 35.77 5.65
C PHE A 402 9.22 36.38 4.88
N GLU A 403 9.49 37.19 3.89
CA GLU A 403 8.48 37.73 2.96
C GLU A 403 8.24 36.74 1.82
N THR A 404 7.02 36.69 1.30
CA THR A 404 6.64 35.75 0.23
C THR A 404 7.51 35.95 -1.01
N ALA A 405 8.16 34.86 -1.44
CA ALA A 405 8.97 34.83 -2.65
C ALA A 405 8.24 35.45 -3.86
N THR A 406 8.93 36.28 -4.63
CA THR A 406 8.38 36.83 -5.88
C THR A 406 8.20 35.71 -6.90
N ASP A 407 6.96 35.59 -7.39
CA ASP A 407 6.44 34.50 -8.24
C ASP A 407 6.95 34.59 -9.71
N LEU A 408 8.23 34.91 -9.91
CA LEU A 408 8.81 35.22 -11.22
C LEU A 408 8.94 33.94 -12.09
N PRO A 409 8.33 33.89 -13.29
CA PRO A 409 8.38 32.70 -14.15
C PRO A 409 9.72 32.58 -14.87
N LEU A 410 10.38 31.44 -14.64
CA LEU A 410 11.72 31.12 -15.09
C LEU A 410 11.72 30.45 -16.46
N ARG A 411 12.27 31.09 -17.50
CA ARG A 411 12.32 30.53 -18.86
C ARG A 411 13.43 29.49 -19.00
N VAL A 412 13.10 28.33 -19.57
CA VAL A 412 14.05 27.21 -19.74
C VAL A 412 14.59 27.19 -21.17
N ASN A 413 15.84 27.64 -21.32
CA ASN A 413 16.48 27.83 -22.63
C ASN A 413 17.13 26.55 -23.22
N SER A 414 17.22 25.46 -22.47
CA SER A 414 17.91 24.23 -22.90
C SER A 414 17.23 22.97 -22.39
N THR A 415 17.20 21.93 -23.23
CA THR A 415 16.62 20.62 -22.86
C THR A 415 17.56 19.83 -21.96
N GLY A 416 17.03 19.28 -20.87
CA GLY A 416 17.80 18.39 -20.00
C GLY A 416 17.17 18.07 -18.66
N VAL A 417 18.01 17.47 -17.81
CA VAL A 417 17.69 17.20 -16.41
C VAL A 417 18.18 18.39 -15.58
N TYR A 418 17.26 19.06 -14.91
CA TYR A 418 17.52 20.13 -13.95
C TYR A 418 17.36 19.58 -12.53
N ILE A 419 18.23 19.95 -11.61
CA ILE A 419 18.16 19.49 -10.22
C ILE A 419 17.84 20.64 -9.28
N LEU A 420 17.00 20.34 -8.28
CA LEU A 420 16.65 21.22 -7.18
C LEU A 420 17.63 20.99 -6.03
N VAL A 421 18.37 22.03 -5.65
CA VAL A 421 19.43 22.00 -4.65
C VAL A 421 19.08 22.95 -3.51
N PHE A 422 19.10 22.42 -2.29
CA PHE A 422 18.86 23.15 -1.05
C PHE A 422 20.21 23.35 -0.35
N SER A 423 20.65 24.60 -0.25
CA SER A 423 21.89 24.98 0.45
C SER A 423 21.57 25.80 1.69
N ASN A 424 22.10 25.38 2.84
CA ASN A 424 22.16 26.20 4.05
C ASN A 424 23.63 26.59 4.27
N CYS A 425 24.00 27.84 3.97
CA CYS A 425 25.38 28.32 4.04
C CYS A 425 25.68 29.27 5.21
N GLY A 426 24.68 29.56 6.05
CA GLY A 426 24.90 30.17 7.37
C GLY A 426 24.84 29.13 8.49
N ASP A 427 24.71 29.62 9.73
CA ASP A 427 24.86 28.81 10.95
C ASP A 427 23.52 28.44 11.67
N PHE A 428 22.36 28.78 11.09
CA PHE A 428 21.03 28.50 11.70
C PHE A 428 20.54 27.07 11.44
N LYS A 429 19.83 26.47 12.42
CA LYS A 429 19.35 25.08 12.37
C LYS A 429 17.83 24.92 12.49
N ASP A 430 17.19 25.69 13.36
CA ASP A 430 15.89 25.33 13.93
C ASP A 430 14.70 25.99 13.22
N GLY A 431 14.43 25.53 12.00
CA GLY A 431 13.29 25.99 11.20
C GLY A 431 12.81 24.99 10.16
N GLU A 432 11.66 25.29 9.57
CA GLU A 432 11.02 24.53 8.50
C GLU A 432 10.78 25.45 7.28
N VAL A 433 11.07 24.95 6.09
CA VAL A 433 10.71 25.62 4.83
C VAL A 433 9.47 24.95 4.26
N SER A 434 8.47 25.76 3.91
CA SER A 434 7.24 25.34 3.24
C SER A 434 7.09 26.06 1.90
N GLY A 435 6.36 25.45 0.97
CA GLY A 435 6.07 26.04 -0.35
C GLY A 435 6.07 24.99 -1.46
N SER A 436 6.12 25.46 -2.71
CA SER A 436 6.04 24.61 -3.90
C SER A 436 7.00 25.05 -5.00
N VAL A 437 7.46 24.08 -5.80
CA VAL A 437 8.23 24.33 -7.03
C VAL A 437 7.44 23.74 -8.18
N ILE A 438 6.99 24.60 -9.09
CA ILE A 438 6.11 24.24 -10.20
C ILE A 438 6.94 24.26 -11.48
N ALA A 439 7.12 23.12 -12.13
CA ALA A 439 7.73 23.00 -13.45
C ALA A 439 6.67 22.64 -14.48
N LYS A 440 6.62 23.36 -15.60
CA LYS A 440 5.70 23.15 -16.72
C LYS A 440 6.49 23.10 -18.03
N ASN A 441 6.23 22.07 -18.84
CA ASN A 441 6.72 21.94 -20.21
C ASN A 441 5.76 22.61 -21.22
N SER A 442 6.20 22.78 -22.46
CA SER A 442 5.41 23.38 -23.56
C SER A 442 4.11 22.62 -23.91
N TYR A 443 3.92 21.41 -23.37
CA TYR A 443 2.78 20.51 -23.56
C TYR A 443 1.96 20.26 -22.28
N GLY A 444 2.31 20.85 -21.12
CA GLY A 444 1.65 20.61 -19.83
C GLY A 444 2.63 20.33 -18.68
N PHE A 445 2.13 19.74 -17.59
CA PHE A 445 2.88 19.54 -16.35
C PHE A 445 3.60 18.18 -16.25
N LEU A 446 3.45 17.28 -17.23
CA LEU A 446 4.06 15.95 -17.16
C LEU A 446 5.60 16.01 -17.35
N PRO A 447 6.41 15.31 -16.53
CA PRO A 447 7.86 15.26 -16.70
C PRO A 447 8.29 14.65 -18.03
N GLY A 448 9.32 15.22 -18.67
CA GLY A 448 9.73 14.85 -20.02
C GLY A 448 10.20 13.40 -20.21
N ASN A 449 10.62 12.73 -19.13
CA ASN A 449 11.01 11.33 -19.16
C ASN A 449 9.82 10.35 -19.15
N GLU A 450 8.64 10.79 -18.73
CA GLU A 450 7.40 10.00 -18.78
C GLU A 450 6.53 10.41 -19.99
N TYR A 451 6.75 11.59 -20.59
CA TYR A 451 5.90 12.17 -21.65
C TYR A 451 5.51 11.16 -22.75
N TYR A 452 6.48 10.47 -23.34
CA TYR A 452 6.23 9.55 -24.45
C TYR A 452 5.37 8.33 -24.09
N LYS A 453 5.21 7.99 -22.80
CA LYS A 453 4.26 6.96 -22.35
C LYS A 453 2.81 7.36 -22.61
N MET A 454 2.48 8.65 -22.50
CA MET A 454 1.13 9.17 -22.70
C MET A 454 0.56 8.84 -24.10
N PRO A 455 1.20 9.23 -25.23
CA PRO A 455 0.73 8.81 -26.55
C PRO A 455 0.93 7.31 -26.80
N PHE A 456 1.95 6.66 -26.20
CA PHE A 456 2.15 5.22 -26.34
C PHE A 456 0.96 4.41 -25.80
N TYR A 457 0.48 4.69 -24.58
CA TYR A 457 -0.69 4.03 -24.02
C TYR A 457 -1.98 4.37 -24.80
N GLY A 458 -2.08 5.57 -25.38
CA GLY A 458 -3.15 5.93 -26.31
C GLY A 458 -3.17 5.04 -27.57
N TRP A 459 -2.03 4.91 -28.26
CA TRP A 459 -1.90 4.02 -29.42
C TRP A 459 -2.08 2.54 -29.06
N LEU A 460 -1.60 2.11 -27.89
CA LEU A 460 -1.79 0.76 -27.38
C LEU A 460 -3.27 0.46 -27.09
N SER A 461 -4.02 1.44 -26.56
CA SER A 461 -5.47 1.33 -26.37
C SER A 461 -6.21 1.20 -27.71
N ILE A 462 -5.79 1.94 -28.76
CA ILE A 462 -6.34 1.78 -30.12
C ILE A 462 -6.02 0.38 -30.69
N ALA A 463 -4.81 -0.14 -30.48
CA ALA A 463 -4.44 -1.50 -30.87
C ALA A 463 -5.28 -2.56 -30.13
N TYR A 464 -5.52 -2.41 -28.82
CA TYR A 464 -6.42 -3.30 -28.08
C TYR A 464 -7.89 -3.18 -28.54
N CYS A 465 -8.38 -1.99 -28.87
CA CYS A 465 -9.70 -1.81 -29.49
C CYS A 465 -9.81 -2.57 -30.82
N ALA A 466 -8.77 -2.55 -31.66
CA ALA A 466 -8.73 -3.29 -32.91
C ALA A 466 -8.72 -4.82 -32.68
N LEU A 467 -7.86 -5.31 -31.77
CA LEU A 467 -7.81 -6.73 -31.39
C LEU A 467 -9.15 -7.20 -30.79
N ALA A 468 -9.76 -6.42 -29.90
CA ALA A 468 -11.06 -6.69 -29.31
C ALA A 468 -12.17 -6.74 -30.38
N SER A 469 -12.17 -5.81 -31.33
CA SER A 469 -13.16 -5.76 -32.42
C SER A 469 -13.05 -6.97 -33.36
N VAL A 470 -11.82 -7.36 -33.72
CA VAL A 470 -11.57 -8.57 -34.54
C VAL A 470 -11.97 -9.83 -33.77
N TRP A 471 -11.60 -9.95 -32.49
CA TRP A 471 -11.94 -11.11 -31.67
C TRP A 471 -13.45 -11.22 -31.43
N MET A 472 -14.14 -10.10 -31.19
CA MET A 472 -15.59 -10.04 -31.04
C MET A 472 -16.30 -10.45 -32.33
N CYS A 473 -15.86 -9.95 -33.49
CA CYS A 473 -16.41 -10.32 -34.79
C CYS A 473 -16.28 -11.83 -35.07
N LEU A 474 -15.09 -12.40 -34.82
CA LEU A 474 -14.86 -13.85 -34.91
C LEU A 474 -15.71 -14.64 -33.91
N SER A 475 -15.80 -14.19 -32.66
CA SER A 475 -16.56 -14.86 -31.60
C SER A 475 -18.06 -14.82 -31.84
N LEU A 476 -18.60 -13.76 -32.43
CA LEU A 476 -20.01 -13.66 -32.85
C LEU A 476 -20.30 -14.54 -34.06
N ARG A 477 -19.39 -14.60 -35.05
CA ARG A 477 -19.54 -15.46 -36.24
C ARG A 477 -19.59 -16.95 -35.89
N TYR A 478 -18.86 -17.36 -34.86
CA TYR A 478 -18.75 -18.76 -34.41
C TYR A 478 -19.30 -18.98 -33.00
N TRP A 479 -20.31 -18.19 -32.58
CA TRP A 479 -20.77 -18.15 -31.18
C TRP A 479 -21.31 -19.49 -30.65
N ARG A 480 -21.84 -20.34 -31.53
CA ARG A 480 -22.30 -21.71 -31.21
C ARG A 480 -21.16 -22.72 -31.00
N GLU A 481 -19.94 -22.36 -31.37
CA GLU A 481 -18.76 -23.25 -31.39
C GLU A 481 -17.68 -22.82 -30.38
N LEU A 482 -17.96 -21.83 -29.52
CA LEU A 482 -16.96 -21.18 -28.68
C LEU A 482 -16.56 -22.00 -27.43
N PHE A 483 -15.25 -22.22 -27.24
CA PHE A 483 -14.70 -22.95 -26.09
C PHE A 483 -14.41 -22.03 -24.89
N HIS A 484 -14.41 -22.58 -23.67
CA HIS A 484 -14.05 -21.86 -22.43
C HIS A 484 -12.75 -21.03 -22.56
N ILE A 485 -11.74 -21.60 -23.22
CA ILE A 485 -10.45 -20.94 -23.47
C ILE A 485 -10.61 -19.64 -24.27
N GLN A 486 -11.50 -19.58 -25.26
CA GLN A 486 -11.71 -18.41 -26.10
C GLN A 486 -12.39 -17.26 -25.34
N TYR A 487 -13.22 -17.58 -24.33
CA TYR A 487 -13.70 -16.60 -23.36
C TYR A 487 -12.58 -16.06 -22.46
N CYS A 488 -11.62 -16.91 -22.05
CA CYS A 488 -10.44 -16.46 -21.31
C CYS A 488 -9.55 -15.53 -22.16
N ILE A 489 -9.36 -15.81 -23.45
CA ILE A 489 -8.66 -14.91 -24.39
C ILE A 489 -9.39 -13.56 -24.47
N ALA A 490 -10.73 -13.58 -24.64
CA ALA A 490 -11.53 -12.35 -24.68
C ALA A 490 -11.39 -11.52 -23.39
N ALA A 491 -11.36 -12.17 -22.22
CA ALA A 491 -11.14 -11.51 -20.94
C ALA A 491 -9.74 -10.88 -20.84
N VAL A 492 -8.68 -11.55 -21.33
CA VAL A 492 -7.31 -10.97 -21.35
C VAL A 492 -7.20 -9.79 -22.32
N ILE A 493 -7.88 -9.83 -23.48
CA ILE A 493 -7.96 -8.68 -24.40
C ILE A 493 -8.68 -7.50 -23.72
N LEU A 494 -9.80 -7.75 -23.03
CA LEU A 494 -10.53 -6.72 -22.30
C LEU A 494 -9.71 -6.12 -21.15
N LEU A 495 -8.98 -6.94 -20.40
CA LEU A 495 -8.06 -6.46 -19.36
C LEU A 495 -6.90 -5.63 -19.93
N GLY A 496 -6.38 -6.00 -21.12
CA GLY A 496 -5.38 -5.20 -21.84
C GLY A 496 -5.91 -3.83 -22.31
N LEU A 497 -7.15 -3.79 -22.82
CA LEU A 497 -7.83 -2.55 -23.17
C LEU A 497 -8.06 -1.65 -21.94
N VAL A 498 -8.56 -2.22 -20.84
CA VAL A 498 -8.81 -1.52 -19.58
C VAL A 498 -7.50 -0.97 -18.99
N GLU A 499 -6.42 -1.75 -18.99
CA GLU A 499 -5.08 -1.27 -18.62
C GLU A 499 -4.67 -0.06 -19.48
N ALA A 500 -4.61 -0.22 -20.80
CA ALA A 500 -4.08 0.81 -21.69
C ALA A 500 -4.88 2.11 -21.62
N PHE A 501 -6.21 2.01 -21.51
CA PHE A 501 -7.09 3.16 -21.31
C PHE A 501 -6.88 3.85 -19.96
N LEU A 502 -6.75 3.09 -18.85
CA LEU A 502 -6.52 3.66 -17.52
C LEU A 502 -5.14 4.32 -17.41
N GLN A 503 -4.09 3.70 -17.95
CA GLN A 503 -2.75 4.27 -18.01
C GLN A 503 -2.76 5.57 -18.84
N TRP A 504 -3.35 5.56 -20.04
CA TRP A 504 -3.49 6.78 -20.85
C TRP A 504 -4.25 7.89 -20.10
N ARG A 505 -5.41 7.57 -19.50
CA ARG A 505 -6.21 8.56 -18.76
C ARG A 505 -5.46 9.10 -17.54
N PHE A 506 -4.67 8.29 -16.83
CA PHE A 506 -3.82 8.71 -15.72
C PHE A 506 -2.71 9.69 -16.17
N PHE A 507 -1.99 9.38 -17.26
CA PHE A 507 -0.96 10.28 -17.78
C PHE A 507 -1.54 11.60 -18.31
N MET A 508 -2.72 11.57 -18.94
CA MET A 508 -3.47 12.80 -19.29
C MET A 508 -3.84 13.61 -18.04
N ASP A 509 -4.40 12.98 -17.00
CA ASP A 509 -4.83 13.66 -15.75
C ASP A 509 -3.67 14.40 -15.08
N TRP A 510 -2.51 13.74 -15.04
CA TRP A 510 -1.29 14.29 -14.45
C TRP A 510 -0.66 15.38 -15.33
N ASN A 511 -0.78 15.29 -16.66
CA ASN A 511 -0.31 16.34 -17.56
C ASN A 511 -1.15 17.63 -17.47
N GLU A 512 -2.48 17.51 -17.33
CA GLU A 512 -3.42 18.63 -17.23
C GLU A 512 -3.39 19.28 -15.83
N SER A 513 -3.52 18.49 -14.77
CA SER A 513 -3.63 19.00 -13.39
C SER A 513 -2.29 19.27 -12.71
N GLY A 514 -1.20 18.67 -13.19
CA GLY A 514 0.10 18.65 -12.51
C GLY A 514 0.17 17.80 -11.24
N LEU A 515 -0.96 17.19 -10.82
CA LEU A 515 -1.07 16.38 -9.61
C LEU A 515 -1.29 14.89 -9.99
N ARG A 516 -0.75 13.97 -9.19
CA ARG A 516 -1.03 12.54 -9.36
C ARG A 516 -2.34 12.18 -8.65
N GLY A 517 -3.43 12.10 -9.41
CA GLY A 517 -4.74 11.68 -8.89
C GLY A 517 -4.69 10.27 -8.28
N ARG A 518 -4.72 10.16 -6.95
CA ARG A 518 -4.48 8.90 -6.20
C ARG A 518 -5.38 7.74 -6.65
N PHE A 519 -6.65 8.03 -6.96
CA PHE A 519 -7.62 7.02 -7.40
C PHE A 519 -7.24 6.43 -8.75
N LEU A 520 -7.02 7.26 -9.77
CA LEU A 520 -6.60 6.83 -11.11
C LEU A 520 -5.25 6.10 -11.06
N PHE A 521 -4.32 6.57 -10.22
CA PHE A 521 -3.02 5.94 -10.01
C PHE A 521 -3.13 4.49 -9.48
N VAL A 522 -3.88 4.29 -8.39
CA VAL A 522 -4.08 2.94 -7.81
C VAL A 522 -4.88 2.04 -8.76
N LEU A 523 -5.88 2.59 -9.46
CA LEU A 523 -6.71 1.85 -10.41
C LEU A 523 -5.91 1.41 -11.65
N ALA A 524 -5.01 2.24 -12.16
CA ALA A 524 -4.11 1.89 -13.28
C ALA A 524 -3.12 0.78 -12.88
N ILE A 525 -2.47 0.89 -11.71
CA ILE A 525 -1.58 -0.18 -11.20
C ILE A 525 -2.37 -1.48 -11.01
N LEU A 526 -3.57 -1.43 -10.42
CA LEU A 526 -4.40 -2.62 -10.22
C LEU A 526 -4.77 -3.28 -11.56
N ALA A 527 -5.12 -2.50 -12.58
CA ALA A 527 -5.41 -3.03 -13.93
C ALA A 527 -4.18 -3.71 -14.54
N THR A 528 -2.98 -3.14 -14.40
CA THR A 528 -1.72 -3.76 -14.86
C THR A 528 -1.44 -5.09 -14.15
N VAL A 529 -1.53 -5.14 -12.82
CA VAL A 529 -1.32 -6.36 -12.04
C VAL A 529 -2.34 -7.44 -12.41
N VAL A 530 -3.63 -7.08 -12.50
CA VAL A 530 -4.73 -8.00 -12.85
C VAL A 530 -4.58 -8.53 -14.29
N LYS A 531 -4.27 -7.70 -15.27
CA LYS A 531 -3.96 -8.15 -16.64
C LYS A 531 -2.80 -9.15 -16.64
N SER A 532 -1.68 -8.78 -16.02
CA SER A 532 -0.46 -9.60 -16.02
C SER A 532 -0.72 -10.98 -15.41
N ILE A 533 -1.37 -11.05 -14.25
CA ILE A 533 -1.66 -12.36 -13.64
C ILE A 533 -2.65 -13.20 -14.45
N PHE A 534 -3.77 -12.66 -14.91
CA PHE A 534 -4.74 -13.43 -15.71
C PHE A 534 -4.09 -13.98 -16.98
N SER A 535 -3.17 -13.21 -17.60
CA SER A 535 -2.45 -13.65 -18.79
C SER A 535 -1.45 -14.79 -18.52
N TYR A 536 -0.66 -14.73 -17.45
CA TYR A 536 0.28 -15.79 -17.11
C TYR A 536 -0.44 -17.06 -16.65
N MET A 537 -1.51 -16.92 -15.87
CA MET A 537 -2.30 -18.08 -15.41
C MET A 537 -3.10 -18.72 -16.54
N LEU A 538 -3.57 -17.95 -17.53
CA LEU A 538 -4.14 -18.51 -18.77
C LEU A 538 -3.12 -19.40 -19.49
N VAL A 539 -1.88 -18.93 -19.69
CA VAL A 539 -0.83 -19.72 -20.37
C VAL A 539 -0.41 -20.94 -19.55
N LEU A 540 -0.32 -20.83 -18.21
CA LEU A 540 0.01 -21.96 -17.34
C LEU A 540 -1.10 -23.03 -17.36
N VAL A 541 -2.36 -22.64 -17.17
CA VAL A 541 -3.51 -23.56 -17.17
C VAL A 541 -3.70 -24.18 -18.56
N ALA A 542 -3.39 -23.45 -19.64
CA ALA A 542 -3.30 -23.98 -21.00
C ALA A 542 -2.18 -25.03 -21.16
N SER A 543 -0.97 -24.77 -20.65
CA SER A 543 0.15 -25.74 -20.71
C SER A 543 -0.09 -27.00 -19.88
N LEU A 544 -0.96 -26.93 -18.86
CA LEU A 544 -1.44 -28.08 -18.09
C LEU A 544 -2.56 -28.87 -18.81
N GLY A 545 -2.98 -28.42 -20.00
CA GLY A 545 -3.94 -29.12 -20.86
C GLY A 545 -5.42 -28.87 -20.56
N TRP A 546 -5.74 -27.92 -19.67
CA TRP A 546 -7.13 -27.60 -19.33
C TRP A 546 -7.93 -27.20 -20.57
N GLY A 547 -9.12 -27.77 -20.74
CA GLY A 547 -10.03 -27.42 -21.84
C GLY A 547 -9.59 -27.89 -23.24
N VAL A 548 -8.47 -28.60 -23.37
CA VAL A 548 -8.02 -29.23 -24.65
C VAL A 548 -7.72 -30.71 -24.50
N THR A 549 -7.12 -31.14 -23.39
CA THR A 549 -6.75 -32.55 -23.13
C THR A 549 -7.24 -33.07 -21.78
N ARG A 550 -7.52 -32.19 -20.81
CA ARG A 550 -8.08 -32.55 -19.50
C ARG A 550 -9.31 -31.68 -19.19
N PRO A 551 -10.48 -32.26 -18.85
CA PRO A 551 -11.68 -31.49 -18.53
C PRO A 551 -11.59 -30.81 -17.14
N TYR A 552 -10.92 -31.44 -16.19
CA TYR A 552 -10.64 -30.89 -14.86
C TYR A 552 -9.13 -30.97 -14.54
N LEU A 553 -8.66 -30.04 -13.71
CA LEU A 553 -7.35 -30.12 -13.05
C LEU A 553 -7.52 -30.75 -11.67
N ASP A 554 -6.47 -31.42 -11.21
CA ASP A 554 -6.39 -31.91 -9.83
C ASP A 554 -6.47 -30.72 -8.83
N GLN A 555 -7.17 -30.94 -7.72
CA GLN A 555 -7.41 -29.92 -6.70
C GLN A 555 -6.14 -29.44 -6.01
N ALA A 556 -5.13 -30.31 -5.81
CA ALA A 556 -3.84 -29.90 -5.27
C ALA A 556 -3.05 -29.01 -6.26
N THR A 557 -3.20 -29.25 -7.56
CA THR A 557 -2.66 -28.40 -8.64
C THR A 557 -3.36 -27.05 -8.68
N ILE A 558 -4.69 -27.01 -8.57
CA ILE A 558 -5.47 -25.75 -8.50
C ILE A 558 -5.03 -24.91 -7.29
N LEU A 559 -4.88 -25.53 -6.11
CA LEU A 559 -4.44 -24.84 -4.89
C LEU A 559 -3.04 -24.22 -5.04
N LYS A 560 -2.10 -24.92 -5.69
CA LYS A 560 -0.75 -24.39 -6.02
C LYS A 560 -0.83 -23.17 -6.94
N VAL A 561 -1.65 -23.24 -7.99
CA VAL A 561 -1.86 -22.13 -8.93
C VAL A 561 -2.47 -20.92 -8.22
N GLN A 562 -3.45 -21.12 -7.33
CA GLN A 562 -4.08 -20.06 -6.53
C GLN A 562 -3.10 -19.43 -5.51
N GLY A 563 -2.28 -20.23 -4.83
CA GLY A 563 -1.28 -19.72 -3.89
C GLY A 563 -0.19 -18.89 -4.58
N LEU A 564 0.33 -19.40 -5.70
CA LEU A 564 1.29 -18.69 -6.56
C LEU A 564 0.69 -17.40 -7.12
N SER A 565 -0.60 -17.44 -7.48
CA SER A 565 -1.37 -16.28 -7.94
C SER A 565 -1.46 -15.17 -6.91
N PHE A 566 -1.88 -15.50 -5.68
CA PHE A 566 -2.01 -14.52 -4.60
C PHE A 566 -0.64 -13.89 -4.26
N LEU A 567 0.41 -14.70 -4.17
CA LEU A 567 1.77 -14.21 -3.90
C LEU A 567 2.26 -13.26 -5.00
N TYR A 568 1.97 -13.56 -6.28
CA TYR A 568 2.33 -12.69 -7.39
C TYR A 568 1.62 -11.33 -7.33
N ILE A 569 0.31 -11.29 -7.09
CA ILE A 569 -0.45 -10.01 -6.95
C ILE A 569 0.19 -9.10 -5.91
N VAL A 570 0.50 -9.64 -4.73
CA VAL A 570 1.04 -8.85 -3.60
C VAL A 570 2.43 -8.30 -3.92
N LEU A 571 3.32 -9.13 -4.47
CA LEU A 571 4.69 -8.71 -4.80
C LEU A 571 4.73 -7.75 -6.00
N ASP A 572 3.92 -7.99 -7.03
CA ASP A 572 3.90 -7.18 -8.24
C ASP A 572 3.29 -5.79 -8.01
N PHE A 573 2.22 -5.70 -7.19
CA PHE A 573 1.65 -4.42 -6.76
C PHE A 573 2.65 -3.58 -5.94
N VAL A 574 3.43 -4.22 -5.06
CA VAL A 574 4.51 -3.54 -4.32
C VAL A 574 5.65 -3.12 -5.25
N ARG A 575 6.02 -3.94 -6.25
CA ARG A 575 7.02 -3.61 -7.26
C ARG A 575 6.62 -2.39 -8.10
N GLU A 576 5.41 -2.36 -8.65
CA GLU A 576 4.93 -1.21 -9.45
C GLU A 576 4.85 0.07 -8.62
N SER A 577 4.32 -0.03 -7.39
CA SER A 577 4.30 1.09 -6.45
C SER A 577 5.71 1.65 -6.20
N ALA A 578 6.69 0.78 -5.91
CA ALA A 578 8.08 1.17 -5.65
C ALA A 578 8.75 1.78 -6.91
N LEU A 579 8.47 1.27 -8.10
CA LEU A 579 9.01 1.80 -9.36
C LEU A 579 8.44 3.18 -9.69
N SER A 580 7.13 3.42 -9.52
CA SER A 580 6.52 4.72 -9.78
C SER A 580 6.97 5.83 -8.82
N PHE A 581 7.28 5.47 -7.56
CA PHE A 581 7.81 6.40 -6.57
C PHE A 581 9.35 6.54 -6.60
N ARG A 582 10.08 5.68 -7.32
CA ARG A 582 11.56 5.72 -7.44
C ARG A 582 12.07 7.11 -7.82
N ASN A 583 11.51 7.70 -8.87
CA ASN A 583 11.91 9.01 -9.39
C ASN A 583 11.39 10.17 -8.51
N SER A 584 10.45 9.92 -7.59
CA SER A 584 9.80 10.93 -6.75
C SER A 584 10.39 11.08 -5.35
N HIS A 585 10.88 9.98 -4.75
CA HIS A 585 11.29 9.95 -3.34
C HIS A 585 12.73 9.46 -3.11
N SER A 586 13.61 9.66 -4.10
CA SER A 586 15.05 9.31 -4.04
C SER A 586 15.33 7.92 -3.44
N LEU A 587 14.46 6.95 -3.72
CA LEU A 587 14.42 5.66 -3.05
C LEU A 587 15.76 4.92 -3.21
N SER A 588 16.29 4.41 -2.09
CA SER A 588 17.53 3.65 -2.08
C SER A 588 17.50 2.51 -3.11
N ILE A 589 18.57 2.38 -3.90
CA ILE A 589 18.70 1.33 -4.91
C ILE A 589 18.51 -0.06 -4.27
N THR A 590 18.97 -0.26 -3.03
CA THR A 590 18.75 -1.49 -2.26
C THR A 590 17.27 -1.79 -2.03
N PHE A 591 16.44 -0.77 -1.76
CA PHE A 591 15.00 -0.94 -1.57
C PHE A 591 14.30 -1.28 -2.89
N VAL A 592 14.69 -0.61 -3.99
CA VAL A 592 14.15 -0.90 -5.33
C VAL A 592 14.51 -2.33 -5.75
N MET A 593 15.75 -2.78 -5.52
CA MET A 593 16.17 -4.16 -5.79
C MET A 593 15.43 -5.19 -4.90
N LEU A 594 15.18 -4.87 -3.63
CA LEU A 594 14.40 -5.72 -2.71
C LEU A 594 12.95 -5.94 -3.19
N CYS A 595 12.36 -4.98 -3.92
CA CYS A 595 11.03 -5.13 -4.53
C CYS A 595 11.07 -5.84 -5.89
N LEU A 596 12.15 -5.65 -6.68
CA LEU A 596 12.30 -6.25 -8.01
C LEU A 596 12.64 -7.75 -7.96
N LEU A 597 13.60 -8.15 -7.12
CA LEU A 597 14.18 -9.49 -7.13
C LEU A 597 13.16 -10.61 -6.82
N PRO A 598 12.25 -10.48 -5.84
CA PRO A 598 11.24 -11.52 -5.57
C PRO A 598 10.30 -11.76 -6.75
N VAL A 599 9.87 -10.69 -7.44
CA VAL A 599 9.00 -10.81 -8.63
C VAL A 599 9.75 -11.42 -9.80
N ALA A 600 11.03 -11.07 -10.01
CA ALA A 600 11.85 -11.67 -11.06
C ALA A 600 12.03 -13.18 -10.86
N LEU A 601 12.26 -13.63 -9.61
CA LEU A 601 12.31 -15.06 -9.27
C LEU A 601 10.96 -15.76 -9.50
N LEU A 602 9.85 -15.14 -9.07
CA LEU A 602 8.51 -15.71 -9.23
C LEU A 602 8.12 -15.84 -10.71
N ASN A 603 8.42 -14.83 -11.53
CA ASN A 603 8.31 -14.91 -13.00
C ASN A 603 9.13 -16.09 -13.57
N GLY A 604 10.37 -16.26 -13.11
CA GLY A 604 11.22 -17.40 -13.50
C GLY A 604 10.59 -18.75 -13.17
N ILE A 605 10.01 -18.90 -11.98
CA ILE A 605 9.28 -20.11 -11.54
C ILE A 605 8.04 -20.35 -12.41
N ILE A 606 7.26 -19.31 -12.71
CA ILE A 606 6.09 -19.40 -13.60
C ILE A 606 6.50 -19.88 -14.99
N PHE A 607 7.51 -19.24 -15.62
CA PHE A 607 7.95 -19.63 -16.96
C PHE A 607 8.55 -21.05 -16.99
N TYR A 608 9.34 -21.43 -15.99
CA TYR A 608 9.83 -22.80 -15.86
C TYR A 608 8.70 -23.82 -15.77
N TRP A 609 7.64 -23.53 -14.99
CA TRP A 609 6.47 -24.42 -14.89
C TRP A 609 5.67 -24.48 -16.20
N ILE A 610 5.48 -23.34 -16.89
CA ILE A 610 4.86 -23.30 -18.23
C ILE A 610 5.63 -24.18 -19.22
N PHE A 611 6.97 -24.04 -19.31
CA PHE A 611 7.76 -24.80 -20.28
C PHE A 611 7.83 -26.30 -19.94
N THR A 612 7.93 -26.69 -18.67
CA THR A 612 7.94 -28.10 -18.26
C THR A 612 6.58 -28.77 -18.49
N ALA A 613 5.48 -28.11 -18.12
CA ALA A 613 4.13 -28.59 -18.42
C ALA A 613 3.87 -28.71 -19.93
N LEU A 614 4.26 -27.70 -20.71
CA LEU A 614 4.07 -27.69 -22.16
C LEU A 614 4.88 -28.79 -22.87
N SER A 615 6.13 -29.03 -22.46
CA SER A 615 6.95 -30.11 -23.03
C SER A 615 6.35 -31.49 -22.73
N SER A 616 5.93 -31.76 -21.48
CA SER A 616 5.26 -33.02 -21.12
C SER A 616 3.92 -33.20 -21.86
N LEU A 617 3.16 -32.12 -22.06
CA LEU A 617 1.92 -32.16 -22.85
C LEU A 617 2.18 -32.47 -24.33
N ILE A 618 3.27 -31.94 -24.91
CA ILE A 618 3.71 -32.24 -26.29
C ILE A 618 4.12 -33.70 -26.43
N GLU A 619 4.83 -34.26 -25.45
CA GLU A 619 5.24 -35.68 -25.41
C GLU A 619 4.02 -36.61 -25.38
N ILE A 620 3.10 -36.40 -24.42
CA ILE A 620 1.85 -37.18 -24.30
C ILE A 620 0.98 -37.08 -25.57
N LEU A 621 0.97 -35.93 -26.26
CA LEU A 621 0.25 -35.77 -27.52
C LEU A 621 0.94 -36.45 -28.73
N ALA A 622 2.26 -36.61 -28.68
CA ALA A 622 3.01 -37.35 -29.69
C ALA A 622 2.79 -38.86 -29.56
N GLU A 623 2.85 -39.40 -28.34
CA GLU A 623 2.51 -40.81 -28.03
C GLU A 623 1.10 -41.17 -28.53
N ARG A 624 0.12 -40.31 -28.23
CA ARG A 624 -1.29 -40.46 -28.63
C ARG A 624 -1.55 -40.18 -30.11
N LYS A 625 -0.53 -39.86 -30.90
CA LYS A 625 -0.61 -39.58 -32.36
C LYS A 625 -1.62 -38.50 -32.75
N GLN A 626 -2.00 -37.59 -31.85
CA GLN A 626 -3.00 -36.54 -32.09
C GLN A 626 -2.35 -35.33 -32.81
N VAL A 627 -1.91 -35.56 -34.06
CA VAL A 627 -1.03 -34.68 -34.85
C VAL A 627 -1.48 -33.22 -34.94
N GLU A 628 -2.78 -32.94 -35.04
CA GLU A 628 -3.28 -31.56 -35.17
C GLU A 628 -3.18 -30.77 -33.84
N LYS A 629 -3.46 -31.41 -32.70
CA LYS A 629 -3.23 -30.84 -31.37
C LYS A 629 -1.74 -30.69 -31.08
N LEU A 630 -0.93 -31.67 -31.48
CA LEU A 630 0.53 -31.64 -31.37
C LEU A 630 1.13 -30.42 -32.11
N ILE A 631 0.74 -30.19 -33.36
CA ILE A 631 1.20 -29.03 -34.16
C ILE A 631 0.84 -27.70 -33.49
N LEU A 632 -0.35 -27.60 -32.88
CA LEU A 632 -0.81 -26.41 -32.16
C LEU A 632 0.07 -26.12 -30.93
N PHE A 633 0.35 -27.10 -30.07
CA PHE A 633 1.20 -26.90 -28.90
C PHE A 633 2.69 -26.70 -29.27
N GLN A 634 3.19 -27.34 -30.33
CA GLN A 634 4.52 -27.05 -30.87
C GLN A 634 4.65 -25.62 -31.43
N ARG A 635 3.58 -25.05 -32.01
CA ARG A 635 3.54 -23.63 -32.40
C ARG A 635 3.55 -22.72 -31.18
N LEU A 636 2.76 -23.02 -30.15
CA LEU A 636 2.76 -22.28 -28.88
C LEU A 636 4.15 -22.26 -28.24
N TRP A 637 4.82 -23.41 -28.16
CA TRP A 637 6.18 -23.52 -27.62
C TRP A 637 7.16 -22.61 -28.39
N LYS A 638 7.14 -22.64 -29.72
CA LYS A 638 7.99 -21.77 -30.57
C LYS A 638 7.71 -20.28 -30.36
N ILE A 639 6.44 -19.88 -30.19
CA ILE A 639 6.05 -18.50 -29.89
C ILE A 639 6.59 -18.07 -28.51
N LEU A 640 6.44 -18.91 -27.49
CA LEU A 640 6.91 -18.60 -26.12
C LEU A 640 8.44 -18.54 -26.03
N VAL A 641 9.17 -19.41 -26.72
CA VAL A 641 10.65 -19.35 -26.80
C VAL A 641 11.12 -18.08 -27.51
N ALA A 642 10.48 -17.69 -28.62
CA ALA A 642 10.79 -16.45 -29.33
C ALA A 642 10.47 -15.20 -28.50
N ALA A 643 9.41 -15.23 -27.70
CA ALA A 643 9.07 -14.15 -26.78
C ALA A 643 10.09 -14.02 -25.63
N LEU A 644 10.51 -15.14 -25.04
CA LEU A 644 11.51 -15.17 -23.97
C LEU A 644 12.89 -14.71 -24.43
N SER A 645 13.31 -15.07 -25.64
CA SER A 645 14.60 -14.63 -26.19
C SER A 645 14.60 -13.12 -26.50
N LEU A 646 13.50 -12.58 -27.04
CA LEU A 646 13.35 -11.14 -27.26
C LEU A 646 13.29 -10.35 -25.93
N ALA A 647 12.63 -10.89 -24.90
CA ALA A 647 12.66 -10.33 -23.55
C ALA A 647 14.09 -10.31 -22.97
N SER A 648 14.82 -11.42 -23.09
CA SER A 648 16.22 -11.53 -22.64
C SER A 648 17.15 -10.53 -23.36
N LEU A 649 17.00 -10.39 -24.68
CA LEU A 649 17.75 -9.40 -25.47
C LEU A 649 17.44 -7.97 -25.05
N SER A 650 16.18 -7.64 -24.76
CA SER A 650 15.80 -6.31 -24.27
C SER A 650 16.40 -6.00 -22.89
N LEU A 651 16.46 -7.00 -21.99
CA LEU A 651 17.09 -6.87 -20.68
C LEU A 651 18.60 -6.68 -20.78
N LEU A 652 19.28 -7.43 -21.66
CA LEU A 652 20.70 -7.23 -21.95
C LEU A 652 20.98 -5.82 -22.49
N TYR A 653 20.12 -5.29 -23.36
CA TYR A 653 20.22 -3.91 -23.82
C TYR A 653 20.00 -2.89 -22.70
N GLN A 654 19.00 -3.09 -21.83
CA GLN A 654 18.74 -2.21 -20.67
C GLN A 654 19.96 -2.14 -19.73
N LEU A 655 20.66 -3.27 -19.51
CA LEU A 655 21.88 -3.36 -18.71
C LEU A 655 23.06 -2.64 -19.38
N PHE A 656 23.26 -2.84 -20.68
CA PHE A 656 24.30 -2.14 -21.43
C PHE A 656 24.08 -0.62 -21.41
N ASP A 657 22.85 -0.16 -21.66
CA ASP A 657 22.50 1.26 -21.64
C ASP A 657 22.55 1.87 -20.21
N LEU A 658 22.42 1.06 -19.15
CA LEU A 658 22.61 1.52 -17.77
C LEU A 658 24.03 2.02 -17.49
N SER A 659 25.02 1.57 -18.28
CA SER A 659 26.41 2.07 -18.18
C SER A 659 26.61 3.49 -18.71
N ARG A 660 25.62 4.05 -19.43
CA ARG A 660 25.70 5.36 -20.09
C ARG A 660 25.16 6.50 -19.23
N SER A 661 25.60 7.72 -19.51
CA SER A 661 25.22 8.89 -18.70
C SER A 661 23.71 9.19 -18.77
N ILE A 662 23.12 9.44 -17.59
CA ILE A 662 21.69 9.78 -17.41
C ILE A 662 21.21 10.85 -18.40
N SER A 663 22.06 11.85 -18.66
CA SER A 663 21.71 13.03 -19.47
C SER A 663 21.53 12.78 -20.97
N GLN A 664 21.84 11.58 -21.47
CA GLN A 664 21.54 11.13 -22.84
C GLN A 664 20.43 10.06 -22.85
N ARG A 665 20.42 9.18 -21.86
CA ARG A 665 19.52 8.02 -21.74
C ARG A 665 18.04 8.36 -21.51
N TRP A 666 17.73 9.45 -20.82
CA TRP A 666 16.37 9.71 -20.30
C TRP A 666 15.26 9.78 -21.36
N HIS A 667 15.56 10.16 -22.61
CA HIS A 667 14.58 10.16 -23.71
C HIS A 667 14.15 8.75 -24.15
N TYR A 668 15.03 7.75 -24.05
CA TYR A 668 14.79 6.39 -24.54
C TYR A 668 14.55 5.36 -23.43
N GLN A 669 14.85 5.71 -22.17
CA GLN A 669 14.71 4.80 -21.03
C GLN A 669 13.31 4.20 -20.88
N TRP A 670 12.25 4.99 -21.12
CA TRP A 670 10.87 4.52 -21.03
C TRP A 670 10.58 3.42 -22.07
N PHE A 671 11.12 3.54 -23.29
CA PHE A 671 10.80 2.60 -24.38
C PHE A 671 11.32 1.21 -24.04
N PHE A 672 12.58 1.09 -23.63
CA PHE A 672 13.17 -0.21 -23.30
C PHE A 672 12.68 -0.79 -21.99
N ALA A 673 12.37 0.03 -20.98
CA ALA A 673 11.94 -0.44 -19.66
C ALA A 673 10.44 -0.79 -19.58
N ASP A 674 9.61 -0.22 -20.45
CA ASP A 674 8.14 -0.17 -20.33
C ASP A 674 7.49 -0.49 -21.69
N GLY A 675 7.82 0.28 -22.74
CA GLY A 675 7.23 0.10 -24.07
C GLY A 675 7.46 -1.27 -24.70
N VAL A 676 8.68 -1.82 -24.62
CA VAL A 676 9.05 -3.11 -25.23
C VAL A 676 8.31 -4.28 -24.59
N SER A 677 8.06 -4.28 -23.28
CA SER A 677 7.31 -5.37 -22.63
C SER A 677 5.83 -5.34 -22.98
N HIS A 678 5.20 -4.17 -23.04
CA HIS A 678 3.82 -4.01 -23.51
C HIS A 678 3.66 -4.38 -25.00
N ILE A 679 4.61 -3.99 -25.87
CA ILE A 679 4.61 -4.40 -27.30
C ILE A 679 4.77 -5.92 -27.42
N LEU A 680 5.74 -6.52 -26.71
CA LEU A 680 5.97 -7.97 -26.70
C LEU A 680 4.71 -8.72 -26.26
N PHE A 681 4.06 -8.26 -25.19
CA PHE A 681 2.83 -8.83 -24.68
C PHE A 681 1.69 -8.76 -25.72
N CYS A 682 1.50 -7.60 -26.37
CA CYS A 682 0.50 -7.43 -27.42
C CYS A 682 0.77 -8.36 -28.63
N MET A 683 2.03 -8.53 -29.02
CA MET A 683 2.43 -9.45 -30.10
C MET A 683 2.19 -10.91 -29.74
N VAL A 684 2.50 -11.33 -28.51
CA VAL A 684 2.22 -12.69 -28.02
C VAL A 684 0.71 -12.95 -27.94
N LEU A 685 -0.08 -11.98 -27.46
CA LEU A 685 -1.53 -12.09 -27.42
C LEU A 685 -2.12 -12.23 -28.83
N ALA A 686 -1.68 -11.41 -29.80
CA ALA A 686 -2.10 -11.53 -31.19
C ALA A 686 -1.71 -12.88 -31.82
N ALA A 687 -0.54 -13.42 -31.48
CA ALA A 687 -0.11 -14.75 -31.92
C ALA A 687 -0.95 -15.89 -31.30
N ILE A 688 -1.35 -15.75 -30.02
CA ILE A 688 -2.28 -16.68 -29.35
C ILE A 688 -3.68 -16.59 -29.97
N MET A 689 -4.19 -15.38 -30.23
CA MET A 689 -5.46 -15.16 -30.94
C MET A 689 -5.46 -15.85 -32.32
N PHE A 690 -4.37 -15.71 -33.09
CA PHE A 690 -4.24 -16.40 -34.38
C PHE A 690 -4.19 -17.93 -34.22
N LEU A 691 -3.44 -18.44 -33.24
CA LEU A 691 -3.30 -19.88 -32.99
C LEU A 691 -4.61 -20.54 -32.51
N TRP A 692 -5.46 -19.80 -31.80
CA TRP A 692 -6.70 -20.28 -31.18
C TRP A 692 -7.97 -19.67 -31.79
N ALA A 693 -7.87 -19.12 -32.99
CA ALA A 693 -8.99 -18.54 -33.73
C ALA A 693 -10.12 -19.57 -33.95
N PRO A 694 -11.39 -19.20 -33.71
CA PRO A 694 -12.53 -20.09 -33.96
C PRO A 694 -12.69 -20.37 -35.46
N HIS A 695 -12.98 -21.64 -35.78
CA HIS A 695 -13.12 -22.13 -37.15
C HIS A 695 -14.02 -23.38 -37.17
N THR A 696 -14.71 -23.61 -38.29
CA THR A 696 -15.81 -24.61 -38.39
C THR A 696 -15.42 -26.06 -38.10
N ASN A 697 -14.17 -26.47 -38.34
CA ASN A 697 -13.71 -27.82 -37.99
C ASN A 697 -13.41 -27.99 -36.48
N SER A 698 -13.37 -26.92 -35.69
CA SER A 698 -12.80 -26.93 -34.34
C SER A 698 -13.48 -27.91 -33.38
N GLN A 699 -14.80 -28.08 -33.46
CA GLN A 699 -15.53 -29.04 -32.62
C GLN A 699 -15.23 -30.51 -32.96
N ARG A 700 -14.79 -30.80 -34.18
CA ARG A 700 -14.48 -32.18 -34.62
C ARG A 700 -13.25 -32.77 -33.92
N TYR A 701 -12.43 -31.93 -33.28
CA TYR A 701 -11.27 -32.32 -32.46
C TYR A 701 -11.59 -32.56 -30.98
N ALA A 702 -12.77 -32.11 -30.52
CA ALA A 702 -13.26 -32.38 -29.17
C ALA A 702 -13.99 -33.73 -29.13
N TYR A 703 -14.94 -33.97 -30.04
CA TYR A 703 -15.74 -35.21 -30.04
C TYR A 703 -14.93 -36.48 -30.31
N LYS A 704 -13.88 -36.42 -31.16
CA LYS A 704 -12.94 -37.55 -31.33
C LYS A 704 -12.31 -38.04 -30.02
N GLN A 705 -12.21 -37.17 -29.01
CA GLN A 705 -11.64 -37.52 -27.71
C GLN A 705 -12.61 -38.34 -26.83
N VAL A 706 -13.88 -38.47 -27.24
CA VAL A 706 -14.85 -39.41 -26.65
C VAL A 706 -14.72 -40.77 -27.35
N ASP A 707 -14.73 -40.80 -28.69
CA ASP A 707 -14.49 -42.02 -29.49
C ASP A 707 -13.17 -42.72 -29.07
N ASP A 708 -12.08 -41.95 -28.95
CA ASP A 708 -10.76 -42.43 -28.52
C ASP A 708 -10.74 -43.00 -27.07
N GLN A 709 -11.77 -42.75 -26.25
CA GLN A 709 -11.86 -43.27 -24.87
C GLN A 709 -12.89 -44.41 -24.71
N GLU A 710 -13.99 -44.41 -25.46
CA GLU A 710 -14.97 -45.51 -25.42
C GLU A 710 -14.46 -46.75 -26.17
N GLY A 711 -13.68 -46.56 -27.25
CA GLY A 711 -13.16 -47.64 -28.09
C GLY A 711 -12.18 -48.61 -27.42
N GLU A 712 -11.64 -48.29 -26.24
CA GLU A 712 -10.73 -49.16 -25.49
C GLU A 712 -11.44 -49.97 -24.38
N SER A 713 -12.72 -49.68 -24.08
CA SER A 713 -13.48 -50.37 -23.01
C SER A 713 -14.51 -51.39 -23.51
N SER A 714 -14.72 -51.54 -24.82
CA SER A 714 -15.79 -52.36 -25.40
C SER A 714 -15.30 -53.52 -26.29
N LYS A 715 -14.34 -54.31 -25.79
CA LYS A 715 -13.89 -55.57 -26.42
C LYS A 715 -13.66 -56.72 -25.42
N ILE A 716 -14.74 -57.17 -24.77
CA ILE A 716 -14.91 -58.53 -24.21
C ILE A 716 -16.42 -58.73 -24.01
N THR A 717 -16.98 -59.80 -24.60
CA THR A 717 -18.43 -60.14 -24.66
C THR A 717 -19.35 -59.08 -25.32
N ASP A 718 -20.46 -59.41 -25.96
CA ASP A 718 -21.08 -60.73 -26.23
C ASP A 718 -21.59 -60.82 -27.68
N SER A 719 -21.60 -62.02 -28.25
CA SER A 719 -22.26 -62.39 -29.51
C SER A 719 -22.20 -63.90 -29.66
N LYS A 720 -23.32 -64.58 -29.41
CA LYS A 720 -23.40 -66.05 -29.35
C LYS A 720 -24.40 -66.59 -30.37
N ASP A 721 -23.96 -67.62 -31.11
CA ASP A 721 -24.68 -68.56 -32.01
C ASP A 721 -25.57 -67.97 -33.13
N VAL A 722 -25.40 -68.43 -34.39
CA VAL A 722 -26.46 -68.68 -35.39
C VAL A 722 -25.90 -69.29 -36.70
N TRP A 723 -25.92 -70.64 -36.82
CA TRP A 723 -25.70 -71.49 -38.03
C TRP A 723 -24.33 -71.40 -38.78
N ALA A 724 -23.85 -72.39 -39.54
CA ALA A 724 -24.01 -73.86 -39.56
C ALA A 724 -22.88 -74.51 -40.44
N ASP A 725 -22.76 -75.85 -40.39
CA ASP A 725 -21.81 -76.75 -41.10
C ASP A 725 -21.24 -76.34 -42.48
N GLU A 726 -19.94 -76.61 -42.71
CA GLU A 726 -19.38 -77.60 -43.68
C GLU A 726 -17.90 -77.31 -44.04
N GLY A 727 -17.03 -78.32 -43.93
CA GLY A 727 -15.66 -78.37 -44.52
C GLY A 727 -14.57 -77.48 -43.87
N GLY A 728 -13.28 -77.87 -43.86
CA GLY A 728 -12.66 -79.13 -44.26
C GLY A 728 -11.19 -78.98 -44.69
N LEU A 729 -10.36 -79.96 -44.32
CA LEU A 729 -8.98 -80.23 -44.79
C LEU A 729 -7.83 -79.29 -44.30
N ASP A 730 -7.11 -79.80 -43.29
CA ASP A 730 -5.70 -80.25 -43.34
C ASP A 730 -4.48 -79.29 -43.52
N GLU A 731 -3.30 -79.89 -43.26
CA GLU A 731 -1.90 -79.42 -43.39
C GLU A 731 -1.43 -78.36 -42.33
N GLU A 732 -0.62 -78.71 -41.31
CA GLU A 732 0.80 -79.17 -41.27
C GLU A 732 1.81 -78.00 -41.45
N GLU A 733 2.97 -77.90 -40.77
CA GLU A 733 3.57 -78.62 -39.61
C GLU A 733 4.65 -77.70 -38.96
N ASP A 734 5.01 -77.95 -37.68
CA ASP A 734 6.26 -77.74 -36.88
C ASP A 734 7.39 -76.73 -37.32
N ASP A 735 8.38 -76.28 -36.53
CA ASP A 735 8.98 -76.57 -35.20
C ASP A 735 9.37 -75.17 -34.57
N SER A 736 10.02 -74.91 -33.43
CA SER A 736 10.81 -75.68 -32.46
C SER A 736 10.70 -75.06 -31.05
N PHE A 737 10.57 -75.84 -29.96
CA PHE A 737 11.58 -76.65 -29.24
C PHE A 737 12.68 -75.84 -28.50
N TRP A 738 12.34 -75.34 -27.31
CA TRP A 738 13.07 -75.67 -26.05
C TRP A 738 12.25 -75.25 -24.81
N ALA A 739 11.94 -76.22 -23.95
CA ALA A 739 11.29 -76.00 -22.65
C ALA A 739 12.34 -75.61 -21.57
N SER A 740 12.03 -75.19 -20.33
CA SER A 740 11.12 -75.90 -19.41
C SER A 740 11.03 -75.23 -18.01
N THR A 741 9.92 -75.53 -17.31
CA THR A 741 9.75 -75.49 -15.83
C THR A 741 9.82 -74.12 -15.09
N HIS A 742 9.13 -73.90 -13.96
CA HIS A 742 8.55 -74.86 -13.01
C HIS A 742 7.20 -74.45 -12.37
N LYS A 743 6.30 -75.45 -12.28
CA LYS A 743 5.30 -75.73 -11.22
C LYS A 743 4.21 -74.70 -10.82
N SER A 744 2.97 -75.15 -11.07
CA SER A 744 1.73 -74.74 -10.41
C SER A 744 1.71 -74.95 -8.89
N SER A 745 0.95 -74.10 -8.18
CA SER A 745 -0.03 -74.57 -7.21
C SER A 745 -1.25 -73.64 -7.21
N ASN A 746 -2.47 -74.20 -7.10
CA ASN A 746 -3.73 -73.47 -7.07
C ASN A 746 -4.58 -74.04 -5.92
N VAL A 747 -5.11 -73.19 -5.03
CA VAL A 747 -5.87 -73.61 -3.85
C VAL A 747 -7.12 -72.74 -3.70
N LYS A 748 -8.27 -73.40 -3.51
CA LYS A 748 -9.60 -72.79 -3.37
C LYS A 748 -9.77 -72.01 -2.07
N ALA A 749 -10.73 -71.09 -2.10
CA ALA A 749 -11.58 -70.78 -0.95
C ALA A 749 -13.05 -70.75 -1.42
N ASP A 750 -13.85 -71.75 -1.02
CA ASP A 750 -15.31 -71.74 -1.21
C ASP A 750 -15.99 -71.05 -0.01
N ILE A 751 -17.17 -70.44 -0.21
CA ILE A 751 -17.92 -69.70 0.83
C ILE A 751 -19.23 -70.41 1.18
N LEU A 752 -19.34 -70.86 2.44
CA LEU A 752 -20.57 -71.21 3.19
C LEU A 752 -20.22 -71.17 4.70
N GLY A 753 -21.09 -70.82 5.66
CA GLY A 753 -22.45 -70.25 5.59
C GLY A 753 -23.24 -70.46 6.90
N GLY A 754 -23.72 -69.39 7.56
CA GLY A 754 -24.53 -69.46 8.80
C GLY A 754 -23.72 -69.60 10.12
N PRO A 755 -24.38 -69.66 11.31
CA PRO A 755 -25.82 -69.90 11.52
C PRO A 755 -26.57 -68.98 12.56
N THR A 756 -27.91 -69.07 12.52
CA THR A 756 -28.91 -68.99 13.63
C THR A 756 -28.96 -67.88 14.70
N GLN A 757 -30.06 -67.11 14.65
CA GLN A 757 -31.09 -66.89 15.69
C GLN A 757 -30.80 -66.19 17.06
N ALA A 758 -31.38 -64.97 17.16
CA ALA A 758 -32.49 -64.59 18.07
C ALA A 758 -32.26 -64.15 19.55
N ALA A 759 -33.30 -63.43 20.04
CA ALA A 759 -33.64 -62.96 21.40
C ALA A 759 -33.12 -61.58 21.88
N ASP A 760 -34.10 -60.71 22.18
CA ASP A 760 -34.26 -59.70 23.25
C ASP A 760 -33.13 -58.73 23.70
N GLY A 761 -33.53 -57.50 24.05
CA GLY A 761 -32.74 -56.61 24.93
C GLY A 761 -32.95 -55.10 24.73
N ASP A 762 -33.62 -54.45 25.70
CA ASP A 762 -33.82 -52.99 25.79
C ASP A 762 -32.52 -52.15 25.95
N ASN A 763 -32.59 -50.88 25.51
CA ASN A 763 -31.87 -49.67 25.99
C ASN A 763 -30.31 -49.65 25.97
N ASP A 764 -29.63 -48.50 25.84
CA ASP A 764 -30.03 -47.08 25.77
C ASP A 764 -29.55 -46.41 24.44
#